data_AF-A0A940TVP4-F1
#
_entry.id   AF-A0A940TVP4-F1
#
_cell.length_a   1.000
_cell.length_b   1.000
_cell.length_c   1.000
_cell.angle_alpha   90.00
_cell.angle_beta   90.00
_cell.angle_gamma   90.00
#
_symmetry.space_group_name_H-M   'P 1'
#
loop_
_entity.id
_entity.type
_entity.pdbx_description
1 polymer ?
#
loop_
_entity_poly.entity_id
_entity_poly.type
_entity_poly.pdbx_seq_one_letter_code
_entity_poly.pdbx_strand_id
1 'polypeptide(L)'
;MALSGIQIYKLLPQTNCKECGFPTCLAFAMKLAAKQVELSACPYVIEASKAQLAESAAPPIRLITLKSNGYEVKAGNEVVLYRHEKTFYNRPGLFVRISDQLPVEEISALAADVEGYTTNYVGIDLTMDGIAVQAVSGDPAKFADAVKLVRKSSHRPMILMSDNPSVIAAGLKELSGDAAMIYSATSANWEVMAELAGTHKAALAVSSGSLEELADLTEKIKAKGVEDLVLDPVGENLGSSLILSTQIRRLALKKNFRSLGYPVVSFPKNPEAAAQAIAKYSGFVVIDHFTAELAYPLLVLRQNIYTDPQKPIQVQPGIYEINSPKPDSPVLVTTNFSITYFSVANEVEGSGLPAWLVVCDAEGMSVLTAWAAGKFDAERIAKSIKGFNVAEKVSRKRVVIPGHVAVLSGELEAELPDWEIRVGPREALDMTTHQVTFDVASQPISVPSGALLSEAARLAGVEIIQPCGGQGRCGRCTVQVVEGTVRRRSTLRLSSEDIDEGYALACQTVVESDLNVLIPPQERIERRLTTDLTVAEVTVPIGYDYRFYQSIRRVNLTITPPSMDDQTDDLSRLLTALRQQAQFTNVIVSMELLRRIGSILREADWEVTAILDIHETLGGGGIQEWLIDLLPGHSYDYDPLWGISVDIGTTTVTLWLVDLLTGSVKAQVSEYNGQISRGEDVISRIVYASKNGGREELRNLVLETINQLLELACKRVVGYQVRSTDVVKATIAGNSTMMHLLLGIPAGSIRLSPFVTSVNYMPLLHGRDVGIKVNPEAVVDCLPGVASYVGADITAGVYSSGMDDTDKLTLFMDVGTNGEIVLGSSEWLVTCACSAGPAFEGAGVVDGMRATKGAIEEVWINGDSYEPTYRVIGGGRPRGICGSGLISVLAEMFMTGIVDKAGNINNHLEHPRVRQGEHGWEYVIAWGTDTEHKRDIVITHVDIDNLLRAKGAIFAGYTVLAASVGVPMDMIDQMLIGGSFGKYINVEKAVQIGLLPDLPWDRFQFLGNTSARGAYYALLDRNARERIQDIARRMTYIELSADNTFYEAFISALFLPHTDLSLFPSVAAAMQKELENS
;
A
#
# COMPACT_ATOMS: atom_id res chain seq x y z
N MET A 1 17.43 -14.14 -23.42
CA MET A 1 16.57 -13.15 -22.72
C MET A 1 15.19 -13.75 -22.56
N ALA A 2 14.51 -13.53 -21.43
CA ALA A 2 13.10 -13.91 -21.31
C ALA A 2 12.28 -13.08 -22.31
N LEU A 3 11.37 -13.72 -23.05
CA LEU A 3 10.53 -13.03 -24.02
C LEU A 3 9.54 -12.12 -23.27
N SER A 4 9.43 -10.85 -23.68
CA SER A 4 8.41 -9.94 -23.13
C SER A 4 7.01 -10.44 -23.49
N GLY A 5 5.99 -10.04 -22.74
CA GLY A 5 4.61 -10.46 -23.07
C GLY A 5 4.18 -10.03 -24.48
N ILE A 6 4.74 -8.94 -25.03
CA ILE A 6 4.51 -8.53 -26.43
C ILE A 6 5.23 -9.48 -27.41
N GLN A 7 6.46 -9.90 -27.10
CA GLN A 7 7.20 -10.87 -27.93
C GLN A 7 6.51 -12.24 -27.91
N ILE A 8 6.02 -12.68 -26.75
CA ILE A 8 5.21 -13.89 -26.61
C ILE A 8 3.90 -13.75 -27.39
N TYR A 9 3.21 -12.60 -27.28
CA TYR A 9 1.98 -12.34 -28.02
C TYR A 9 2.16 -12.47 -29.54
N LYS A 10 3.29 -11.99 -30.09
CA LYS A 10 3.63 -12.16 -31.52
C LYS A 10 3.81 -13.62 -31.95
N LEU A 11 4.17 -14.50 -31.00
CA LEU A 11 4.38 -15.93 -31.25
C LEU A 11 3.12 -16.79 -30.98
N LEU A 12 2.06 -16.17 -30.46
CA LEU A 12 0.76 -16.80 -30.20
C LEU A 12 -0.19 -16.65 -31.41
N PRO A 13 -1.29 -17.43 -31.47
CA PRO A 13 -2.25 -17.42 -32.58
C PRO A 13 -3.05 -16.12 -32.73
N GLN A 14 -3.06 -15.25 -31.70
CA GLN A 14 -3.80 -13.97 -31.65
C GLN A 14 -5.32 -14.07 -31.89
N THR A 15 -5.91 -15.26 -31.68
CA THR A 15 -7.34 -15.51 -31.93
C THR A 15 -8.28 -14.97 -30.85
N ASN A 16 -7.76 -14.68 -29.64
CA ASN A 16 -8.55 -14.27 -28.47
C ASN A 16 -9.74 -15.21 -28.16
N CYS A 17 -9.63 -16.51 -28.43
CA CYS A 17 -10.73 -17.49 -28.30
C CYS A 17 -11.17 -17.80 -26.86
N LYS A 18 -10.41 -17.36 -25.85
CA LYS A 18 -10.64 -17.59 -24.41
C LYS A 18 -10.59 -19.04 -23.94
N GLU A 19 -10.23 -20.00 -24.79
CA GLU A 19 -10.15 -21.43 -24.43
C GLU A 19 -9.05 -21.75 -23.41
N CYS A 20 -8.04 -20.89 -23.29
CA CYS A 20 -7.01 -20.98 -22.25
C CYS A 20 -7.43 -20.37 -20.89
N GLY A 21 -8.68 -19.87 -20.76
CA GLY A 21 -9.21 -19.25 -19.54
C GLY A 21 -8.90 -17.76 -19.39
N PHE A 22 -8.23 -17.12 -20.35
CA PHE A 22 -7.88 -15.69 -20.32
C PHE A 22 -8.70 -14.88 -21.34
N PRO A 23 -9.06 -13.62 -21.02
CA PRO A 23 -9.95 -12.81 -21.86
C PRO A 23 -9.34 -12.44 -23.22
N THR A 24 -8.02 -12.35 -23.33
CA THR A 24 -7.29 -12.09 -24.58
C THR A 24 -6.00 -12.91 -24.65
N CYS A 25 -5.49 -13.14 -25.86
CA CYS A 25 -4.18 -13.73 -26.10
C CYS A 25 -3.05 -12.84 -25.55
N LEU A 26 -3.23 -11.52 -25.50
CA LEU A 26 -2.26 -10.62 -24.86
C LEU A 26 -2.25 -10.80 -23.34
N ALA A 27 -3.42 -10.94 -22.70
CA ALA A 27 -3.51 -11.26 -21.27
C ALA A 27 -2.86 -12.62 -20.97
N PHE A 28 -3.11 -13.64 -21.80
CA PHE A 28 -2.42 -14.93 -21.70
C PHE A 28 -0.90 -14.77 -21.89
N ALA A 29 -0.45 -13.98 -22.87
CA ALA A 29 0.97 -13.72 -23.13
C ALA A 29 1.67 -13.00 -21.96
N MET A 30 1.01 -12.02 -21.35
CA MET A 30 1.50 -11.33 -20.16
C MET A 30 1.61 -12.29 -18.97
N LYS A 31 0.62 -13.19 -18.80
CA LYS A 31 0.63 -14.21 -17.74
C LYS A 31 1.68 -15.30 -17.99
N LEU A 32 1.90 -15.68 -19.25
CA LEU A 32 2.93 -16.61 -19.67
C LEU A 32 4.33 -16.00 -19.47
N ALA A 33 4.53 -14.73 -19.82
CA ALA A 33 5.76 -13.98 -19.55
C ALA A 33 6.05 -13.86 -18.05
N ALA A 34 5.00 -13.68 -17.24
CA ALA A 34 5.09 -13.66 -15.78
C ALA A 34 5.22 -15.06 -15.15
N LYS A 35 5.31 -16.14 -15.95
CA LYS A 35 5.40 -17.55 -15.50
C LYS A 35 4.24 -17.99 -14.60
N GLN A 36 3.06 -17.42 -14.80
CA GLN A 36 1.84 -17.71 -14.04
C GLN A 36 0.96 -18.77 -14.70
N VAL A 37 1.25 -19.14 -15.96
CA VAL A 37 0.51 -20.15 -16.73
C VAL A 37 1.49 -20.91 -17.62
N GLU A 38 1.22 -22.20 -17.85
CA GLU A 38 2.00 -23.07 -18.74
C GLU A 38 1.61 -22.88 -20.21
N LEU A 39 2.58 -23.02 -21.12
CA LEU A 39 2.33 -22.93 -22.57
C LEU A 39 1.30 -23.97 -23.05
N SER A 40 1.23 -25.12 -22.39
CA SER A 40 0.30 -26.21 -22.68
C SER A 40 -1.18 -25.83 -22.53
N ALA A 41 -1.50 -24.71 -21.86
CA ALA A 41 -2.85 -24.19 -21.75
C ALA A 41 -3.39 -23.59 -23.07
N CYS A 42 -2.53 -23.33 -24.06
CA CYS A 42 -2.95 -22.91 -25.39
C CYS A 42 -2.90 -24.09 -26.38
N PRO A 43 -4.06 -24.57 -26.89
CA PRO A 43 -4.09 -25.75 -27.77
C PRO A 43 -3.61 -25.47 -29.20
N TYR A 44 -3.39 -24.21 -29.57
CA TYR A 44 -3.15 -23.79 -30.97
C TYR A 44 -1.71 -23.31 -31.25
N VAL A 45 -0.76 -23.59 -30.35
CA VAL A 45 0.65 -23.14 -30.53
C VAL A 45 1.34 -23.96 -31.63
N ILE A 46 1.91 -23.25 -32.61
CA ILE A 46 2.60 -23.83 -33.77
C ILE A 46 3.96 -24.43 -33.35
N GLU A 47 4.35 -25.55 -33.95
CA GLU A 47 5.50 -26.37 -33.55
C GLU A 47 6.85 -25.62 -33.55
N ALA A 48 7.03 -24.67 -34.48
CA ALA A 48 8.21 -23.79 -34.53
C ALA A 48 8.30 -22.83 -33.32
N SER A 49 7.17 -22.33 -32.81
CA SER A 49 7.12 -21.48 -31.61
C SER A 49 7.32 -22.28 -30.32
N LYS A 50 7.06 -23.60 -30.36
CA LYS A 50 7.06 -24.48 -29.18
C LYS A 50 8.46 -24.66 -28.57
N ALA A 51 9.51 -24.74 -29.40
CA ALA A 51 10.89 -24.88 -28.93
C ALA A 51 11.41 -23.59 -28.25
N GLN A 52 11.20 -22.43 -28.86
CA GLN A 52 11.57 -21.12 -28.27
C GLN A 52 10.78 -20.83 -26.99
N LEU A 53 9.49 -21.18 -26.95
CA LEU A 53 8.66 -20.98 -25.77
C LEU A 53 8.97 -21.99 -24.66
N ALA A 54 9.31 -23.26 -24.98
CA ALA A 54 9.71 -24.27 -24.00
C ALA A 54 11.06 -23.94 -23.32
N GLU A 55 12.04 -23.41 -24.06
CA GLU A 55 13.32 -22.96 -23.51
C GLU A 55 13.14 -21.78 -22.52
N SER A 56 12.17 -20.90 -22.81
CA SER A 56 11.77 -19.81 -21.91
C SER A 56 10.99 -20.29 -20.68
N ALA A 57 10.37 -21.47 -20.74
CA ALA A 57 9.53 -22.04 -19.69
C ALA A 57 10.28 -22.93 -18.67
N ALA A 58 11.50 -23.38 -18.97
CA ALA A 58 12.25 -24.27 -18.08
C ALA A 58 12.54 -23.61 -16.70
N PRO A 59 12.39 -24.33 -15.57
CA PRO A 59 12.60 -23.79 -14.23
C PRO A 59 13.98 -23.13 -14.10
N PRO A 60 14.11 -21.97 -13.44
CA PRO A 60 15.39 -21.27 -13.33
C PRO A 60 16.49 -22.10 -12.65
N ILE A 61 16.11 -22.96 -11.70
CA ILE A 61 16.99 -23.87 -10.96
C ILE A 61 16.49 -25.29 -11.16
N ARG A 62 17.36 -26.19 -11.66
CA ARG A 62 17.02 -27.59 -11.92
C ARG A 62 16.73 -28.34 -10.61
N LEU A 63 15.84 -29.33 -10.67
CA LEU A 63 15.58 -30.26 -9.56
C LEU A 63 16.61 -31.39 -9.59
N ILE A 64 17.28 -31.62 -8.46
CA ILE A 64 18.19 -32.74 -8.22
C ILE A 64 17.59 -33.63 -7.14
N THR A 65 17.69 -34.94 -7.32
CA THR A 65 17.10 -35.91 -6.41
C THR A 65 18.07 -37.03 -6.08
N LEU A 66 18.35 -37.23 -4.79
CA LEU A 66 19.11 -38.36 -4.28
C LEU A 66 18.14 -39.43 -3.76
N LYS A 67 18.39 -40.70 -4.09
CA LYS A 67 17.48 -41.81 -3.76
C LYS A 67 18.24 -43.03 -3.27
N SER A 68 17.70 -43.67 -2.24
CA SER A 68 18.10 -45.02 -1.84
C SER A 68 16.97 -45.68 -1.06
N ASN A 69 16.69 -46.97 -1.32
CA ASN A 69 15.81 -47.81 -0.49
C ASN A 69 14.46 -47.18 -0.08
N GLY A 70 13.82 -46.42 -0.98
CA GLY A 70 12.54 -45.75 -0.74
C GLY A 70 12.64 -44.36 -0.08
N TYR A 71 13.84 -43.96 0.38
CA TYR A 71 14.13 -42.61 0.84
C TYR A 71 14.55 -41.71 -0.33
N GLU A 72 14.09 -40.47 -0.30
CA GLU A 72 14.31 -39.49 -1.36
C GLU A 72 14.63 -38.12 -0.75
N VAL A 73 15.67 -37.46 -1.25
CA VAL A 73 16.04 -36.09 -0.89
C VAL A 73 16.08 -35.24 -2.15
N LYS A 74 15.28 -34.17 -2.17
CA LYS A 74 15.16 -33.26 -3.32
C LYS A 74 15.77 -31.90 -3.01
N ALA A 75 16.45 -31.32 -3.99
CA ALA A 75 16.99 -29.97 -3.91
C ALA A 75 16.84 -29.25 -5.26
N GLY A 76 16.57 -27.94 -5.25
CA GLY A 76 16.37 -27.14 -6.46
C GLY A 76 14.89 -26.95 -6.81
N ASN A 77 14.56 -26.68 -8.07
CA ASN A 77 13.20 -26.25 -8.52
C ASN A 77 12.63 -25.04 -7.76
N GLU A 78 13.52 -24.14 -7.42
CA GLU A 78 13.20 -22.98 -6.62
C GLU A 78 13.00 -21.75 -7.50
N VAL A 79 12.04 -20.90 -7.14
CA VAL A 79 11.55 -19.81 -8.02
C VAL A 79 11.54 -18.43 -7.39
N VAL A 80 11.85 -18.32 -6.10
CA VAL A 80 11.81 -17.07 -5.33
C VAL A 80 13.08 -16.85 -4.52
N LEU A 81 13.36 -15.58 -4.20
CA LEU A 81 14.42 -15.22 -3.26
C LEU A 81 13.89 -15.18 -1.83
N TYR A 82 12.63 -14.81 -1.65
CA TYR A 82 12.04 -14.61 -0.33
C TYR A 82 10.79 -15.46 -0.16
N ARG A 83 10.69 -16.21 0.95
CA ARG A 83 9.59 -17.15 1.18
C ARG A 83 8.20 -16.51 1.29
N HIS A 84 8.12 -15.20 1.52
CA HIS A 84 6.84 -14.48 1.56
C HIS A 84 6.30 -14.17 0.15
N GLU A 85 7.14 -14.23 -0.88
CA GLU A 85 6.70 -14.15 -2.28
C GLU A 85 5.99 -15.46 -2.68
N LYS A 86 6.60 -16.59 -2.33
CA LYS A 86 6.08 -17.95 -2.51
C LYS A 86 6.82 -18.91 -1.58
N THR A 87 6.20 -20.04 -1.27
CA THR A 87 6.82 -21.13 -0.50
C THR A 87 8.16 -21.56 -1.12
N PHE A 88 9.18 -21.73 -0.27
CA PHE A 88 10.36 -22.51 -0.66
C PHE A 88 9.96 -23.99 -0.73
N TYR A 89 10.16 -24.60 -1.89
CA TYR A 89 9.55 -25.89 -2.22
C TYR A 89 10.32 -27.07 -1.64
N ASN A 90 11.64 -27.06 -1.76
CA ASN A 90 12.46 -28.22 -1.42
C ASN A 90 13.36 -27.88 -0.23
N ARG A 91 13.09 -28.55 0.90
CA ARG A 91 13.86 -28.40 2.15
C ARG A 91 15.29 -28.90 1.92
N PRO A 92 16.32 -28.21 2.45
CA PRO A 92 17.69 -28.66 2.33
C PRO A 92 17.86 -30.03 2.99
N GLY A 93 18.49 -30.97 2.30
CA GLY A 93 18.85 -32.26 2.89
C GLY A 93 19.96 -32.08 3.93
N LEU A 94 19.76 -32.58 5.15
CA LEU A 94 20.75 -32.59 6.23
C LEU A 94 21.46 -33.95 6.27
N PHE A 95 22.76 -33.93 6.00
CA PHE A 95 23.63 -35.10 5.92
C PHE A 95 24.68 -35.07 7.01
N VAL A 96 25.03 -36.24 7.56
CA VAL A 96 26.12 -36.37 8.55
C VAL A 96 27.36 -36.92 7.86
N ARG A 97 28.51 -36.28 8.08
CA ARG A 97 29.80 -36.73 7.55
C ARG A 97 30.38 -37.88 8.37
N ILE A 98 30.83 -38.94 7.71
CA ILE A 98 31.53 -40.09 8.29
C ILE A 98 32.83 -40.30 7.53
N SER A 99 33.95 -40.32 8.26
CA SER A 99 35.29 -40.57 7.70
C SER A 99 35.58 -42.07 7.58
N ASP A 100 36.20 -42.49 6.47
CA ASP A 100 36.70 -43.86 6.27
C ASP A 100 37.87 -44.24 7.19
N GLN A 101 38.41 -43.29 7.97
CA GLN A 101 39.45 -43.55 8.95
C GLN A 101 38.93 -43.92 10.33
N LEU A 102 37.64 -43.71 10.59
CA LEU A 102 37.04 -44.08 11.87
C LEU A 102 37.11 -45.60 12.08
N PRO A 103 37.21 -46.08 13.34
CA PRO A 103 37.08 -47.49 13.65
C PRO A 103 35.78 -48.08 13.09
N VAL A 104 35.83 -49.33 12.65
CA VAL A 104 34.68 -50.04 12.04
C VAL A 104 33.42 -49.98 12.93
N GLU A 105 33.61 -50.13 14.24
CA GLU A 105 32.52 -50.07 15.23
C GLU A 105 31.89 -48.66 15.29
N GLU A 106 32.69 -47.61 15.20
CA GLU A 106 32.22 -46.22 15.23
C GLU A 106 31.48 -45.84 13.94
N ILE A 107 31.95 -46.29 12.77
CA ILE A 107 31.27 -46.08 11.48
C ILE A 107 29.85 -46.67 11.53
N SER A 108 29.74 -47.92 12.00
CA SER A 108 28.45 -48.61 12.08
C SER A 108 27.52 -48.02 13.15
N ALA A 109 28.06 -47.57 14.29
CA ALA A 109 27.30 -46.95 15.36
C ALA A 109 26.72 -45.59 14.93
N LEU A 110 27.57 -44.70 14.39
CA LEU A 110 27.14 -43.37 13.94
C LEU A 110 26.11 -43.45 12.81
N ALA A 111 26.28 -44.38 11.87
CA ALA A 111 25.28 -44.62 10.82
C ALA A 111 23.94 -45.12 11.38
N ALA A 112 23.96 -45.96 12.41
CA ALA A 112 22.75 -46.44 13.07
C ALA A 112 22.06 -45.33 13.90
N ASP A 113 22.82 -44.48 14.58
CA ASP A 113 22.29 -43.33 15.34
C ASP A 113 21.57 -42.34 14.42
N VAL A 114 22.14 -42.06 13.24
CA VAL A 114 21.52 -41.19 12.23
C VAL A 114 20.26 -41.82 11.64
N GLU A 115 20.27 -43.13 11.36
CA GLU A 115 19.09 -43.86 10.87
C GLU A 115 17.93 -43.81 11.88
N GLY A 116 18.25 -43.99 13.18
CA GLY A 116 17.27 -44.10 14.26
C GLY A 116 16.76 -42.79 14.84
N TYR A 117 17.38 -41.65 14.50
CA TYR A 117 16.99 -40.36 15.08
C TYR A 117 15.64 -39.86 14.55
N THR A 118 14.70 -39.66 15.49
CA THR A 118 13.41 -39.02 15.25
C THR A 118 13.03 -38.12 16.42
N THR A 119 12.39 -36.99 16.13
CA THR A 119 11.89 -36.05 17.15
C THR A 119 10.57 -35.45 16.70
N ASN A 120 9.64 -35.22 17.63
CA ASN A 120 8.32 -34.67 17.32
C ASN A 120 8.30 -33.14 17.54
N TYR A 121 7.84 -32.42 16.52
CA TYR A 121 7.62 -30.97 16.56
C TYR A 121 6.20 -30.65 16.12
N VAL A 122 5.34 -30.28 17.07
CA VAL A 122 3.93 -29.93 16.82
C VAL A 122 3.20 -31.05 16.05
N GLY A 123 3.42 -32.31 16.42
CA GLY A 123 2.80 -33.46 15.77
C GLY A 123 3.48 -33.92 14.47
N ILE A 124 4.61 -33.33 14.08
CA ILE A 124 5.39 -33.70 12.90
C ILE A 124 6.68 -34.42 13.34
N ASP A 125 6.93 -35.61 12.81
CA ASP A 125 8.18 -36.32 13.03
C ASP A 125 9.29 -35.80 12.11
N LEU A 126 10.37 -35.31 12.71
CA LEU A 126 11.55 -34.80 12.01
C LEU A 126 12.68 -35.82 12.09
N THR A 127 13.30 -36.14 10.95
CA THR A 127 14.39 -37.12 10.84
C THR A 127 15.57 -36.54 10.03
N MET A 128 16.74 -37.18 10.15
CA MET A 128 17.92 -36.88 9.30
C MET A 128 17.75 -37.44 7.90
N ASP A 129 18.33 -36.79 6.88
CA ASP A 129 18.04 -37.10 5.49
C ASP A 129 19.07 -38.02 4.83
N GLY A 130 20.33 -38.04 5.29
CA GLY A 130 21.37 -38.86 4.68
C GLY A 130 22.73 -38.86 5.35
N ILE A 131 23.66 -39.58 4.73
CA ILE A 131 25.03 -39.76 5.23
C ILE A 131 26.04 -39.44 4.12
N ALA A 132 27.08 -38.67 4.45
CA ALA A 132 28.17 -38.36 3.53
C ALA A 132 29.43 -39.13 3.96
N VAL A 133 29.93 -40.02 3.12
CA VAL A 133 31.13 -40.83 3.41
C VAL A 133 32.35 -40.16 2.78
N GLN A 134 33.33 -39.79 3.60
CA GLN A 134 34.54 -39.10 3.16
C GLN A 134 35.76 -40.01 3.15
N ALA A 135 36.46 -40.04 2.02
CA ALA A 135 37.75 -40.71 1.88
C ALA A 135 38.87 -39.83 2.44
N VAL A 136 39.27 -40.06 3.69
CA VAL A 136 40.46 -39.42 4.29
C VAL A 136 41.68 -40.33 4.15
N SER A 137 41.49 -41.65 4.04
CA SER A 137 42.60 -42.61 3.86
C SER A 137 43.23 -42.58 2.47
N GLY A 138 42.46 -42.21 1.43
CA GLY A 138 42.88 -42.28 0.03
C GLY A 138 42.95 -43.70 -0.55
N ASP A 139 42.61 -44.73 0.22
CA ASP A 139 42.63 -46.14 -0.19
C ASP A 139 41.26 -46.58 -0.74
N PRO A 140 41.16 -47.00 -2.02
CA PRO A 140 39.90 -47.45 -2.61
C PRO A 140 39.25 -48.62 -1.88
N ALA A 141 40.02 -49.56 -1.32
CA ALA A 141 39.46 -50.72 -0.62
C ALA A 141 38.87 -50.31 0.73
N LYS A 142 39.59 -49.50 1.50
CA LYS A 142 39.13 -48.99 2.79
C LYS A 142 37.88 -48.11 2.64
N PHE A 143 37.83 -47.29 1.60
CA PHE A 143 36.66 -46.48 1.30
C PHE A 143 35.45 -47.33 0.91
N ALA A 144 35.62 -48.35 0.07
CA ALA A 144 34.55 -49.28 -0.27
C ALA A 144 34.01 -50.02 0.97
N ASP A 145 34.90 -50.47 1.86
CA ASP A 145 34.51 -51.10 3.13
C ASP A 145 33.70 -50.13 4.02
N ALA A 146 34.11 -48.86 4.12
CA ALA A 146 33.36 -47.85 4.85
C ALA A 146 31.97 -47.61 4.25
N VAL A 147 31.85 -47.45 2.92
CA VAL A 147 30.56 -47.30 2.24
C VAL A 147 29.65 -48.50 2.49
N LYS A 148 30.21 -49.71 2.43
CA LYS A 148 29.47 -50.96 2.71
C LYS A 148 29.00 -51.07 4.16
N LEU A 149 29.84 -50.65 5.11
CA LEU A 149 29.48 -50.60 6.54
C LEU A 149 28.34 -49.61 6.79
N VAL A 150 28.41 -48.40 6.23
CA VAL A 150 27.34 -47.42 6.37
C VAL A 150 26.06 -47.95 5.72
N ARG A 151 26.13 -48.56 4.54
CA ARG A 151 24.96 -49.12 3.84
C ARG A 151 24.30 -50.26 4.59
N LYS A 152 25.08 -51.03 5.36
CA LYS A 152 24.55 -52.09 6.24
C LYS A 152 23.78 -51.52 7.43
N SER A 153 24.16 -50.33 7.90
CA SER A 153 23.56 -49.68 9.08
C SER A 153 22.47 -48.65 8.76
N SER A 154 22.43 -48.10 7.54
CA SER A 154 21.46 -47.07 7.14
C SER A 154 20.96 -47.26 5.72
N HIS A 155 19.67 -46.96 5.52
CA HIS A 155 19.01 -47.00 4.22
C HIS A 155 18.94 -45.64 3.55
N ARG A 156 19.43 -44.57 4.19
CA ARG A 156 19.33 -43.21 3.69
C ARG A 156 20.20 -43.00 2.43
N PRO A 157 19.90 -41.98 1.61
CA PRO A 157 20.76 -41.57 0.49
C PRO A 157 22.17 -41.18 0.94
N MET A 158 23.14 -41.35 0.04
CA MET A 158 24.55 -41.13 0.34
C MET A 158 25.22 -40.10 -0.59
N ILE A 159 26.19 -39.40 -0.01
CA ILE A 159 27.15 -38.54 -0.72
C ILE A 159 28.53 -39.18 -0.57
N LEU A 160 29.19 -39.49 -1.68
CA LEU A 160 30.55 -40.05 -1.69
C LEU A 160 31.56 -38.91 -1.92
N MET A 161 32.46 -38.68 -0.96
CA MET A 161 33.37 -37.53 -0.97
C MET A 161 34.83 -37.97 -1.15
N SER A 162 35.41 -37.69 -2.31
CA SER A 162 36.83 -37.85 -2.64
C SER A 162 37.18 -37.11 -3.93
N ASP A 163 38.37 -36.51 -4.00
CA ASP A 163 38.88 -35.91 -5.24
C ASP A 163 39.52 -36.96 -6.17
N ASN A 164 39.71 -38.20 -5.69
CA ASN A 164 40.31 -39.29 -6.45
C ASN A 164 39.23 -40.16 -7.14
N PRO A 165 39.16 -40.15 -8.49
CA PRO A 165 38.16 -40.93 -9.22
C PRO A 165 38.21 -42.44 -8.95
N SER A 166 39.39 -43.02 -8.67
CA SER A 166 39.50 -44.46 -8.40
C SER A 166 38.86 -44.86 -7.07
N VAL A 167 38.89 -43.95 -6.08
CA VAL A 167 38.27 -44.14 -4.77
C VAL A 167 36.75 -44.02 -4.89
N ILE A 168 36.26 -42.99 -5.58
CA ILE A 168 34.83 -42.84 -5.89
C ILE A 168 34.28 -44.06 -6.63
N ALA A 169 35.00 -44.54 -7.64
CA ALA A 169 34.60 -45.71 -8.41
C ALA A 169 34.50 -46.98 -7.55
N ALA A 170 35.33 -47.13 -6.50
CA ALA A 170 35.25 -48.25 -5.58
C ALA A 170 34.00 -48.14 -4.68
N GLY A 171 33.70 -46.95 -4.15
CA GLY A 171 32.48 -46.73 -3.34
C GLY A 171 31.19 -46.88 -4.13
N LEU A 172 31.13 -46.40 -5.38
CA LEU A 172 29.94 -46.49 -6.23
C LEU A 172 29.53 -47.94 -6.55
N LYS A 173 30.50 -48.87 -6.64
CA LYS A 173 30.21 -50.30 -6.86
C LYS A 173 29.35 -50.90 -5.74
N GLU A 174 29.54 -50.42 -4.51
CA GLU A 174 28.78 -50.87 -3.34
C GLU A 174 27.37 -50.25 -3.26
N LEU A 175 27.05 -49.26 -4.11
CA LEU A 175 25.76 -48.53 -4.13
C LEU A 175 24.91 -48.84 -5.37
N SER A 176 24.93 -50.10 -5.82
CA SER A 176 24.17 -50.54 -7.00
C SER A 176 22.67 -50.28 -6.85
N GLY A 177 22.11 -49.38 -7.66
CA GLY A 177 20.68 -49.03 -7.68
C GLY A 177 20.32 -47.74 -6.93
N ASP A 178 21.26 -47.12 -6.23
CA ASP A 178 21.08 -45.82 -5.60
C ASP A 178 21.34 -44.66 -6.57
N ALA A 179 20.60 -43.56 -6.40
CA ALA A 179 20.95 -42.27 -6.98
C ALA A 179 21.76 -41.47 -5.96
N ALA A 180 23.04 -41.81 -5.81
CA ALA A 180 23.98 -41.14 -4.91
C ALA A 180 24.50 -39.82 -5.52
N MET A 181 25.16 -39.00 -4.69
CA MET A 181 25.93 -37.84 -5.16
C MET A 181 27.43 -38.12 -5.08
N ILE A 182 28.16 -37.76 -6.13
CA ILE A 182 29.62 -37.74 -6.17
C ILE A 182 30.10 -36.33 -5.83
N TYR A 183 31.01 -36.23 -4.86
CA TYR A 183 31.69 -34.99 -4.49
C TYR A 183 33.23 -35.22 -4.57
N SER A 184 34.00 -34.51 -5.39
CA SER A 184 33.60 -33.43 -6.31
C SER A 184 34.38 -33.42 -7.63
N ALA A 185 33.76 -32.82 -8.65
CA ALA A 185 34.41 -32.43 -9.89
C ALA A 185 35.06 -31.04 -9.75
N THR A 186 36.34 -30.97 -10.05
CA THR A 186 37.18 -29.77 -10.08
C THR A 186 37.81 -29.63 -11.47
N SER A 187 38.47 -28.51 -11.76
CA SER A 187 39.17 -28.31 -13.03
C SER A 187 40.23 -29.38 -13.35
N ALA A 188 40.76 -30.07 -12.34
CA ALA A 188 41.77 -31.12 -12.52
C ALA A 188 41.19 -32.51 -12.84
N ASN A 189 39.96 -32.83 -12.42
CA ASN A 189 39.43 -34.20 -12.47
C ASN A 189 38.03 -34.34 -13.10
N TRP A 190 37.41 -33.22 -13.56
CA TRP A 190 36.01 -33.20 -14.01
C TRP A 190 35.68 -34.20 -15.11
N GLU A 191 36.62 -34.50 -16.01
CA GLU A 191 36.37 -35.41 -17.14
C GLU A 191 36.05 -36.83 -16.70
N VAL A 192 36.87 -37.37 -15.80
CA VAL A 192 36.72 -38.74 -15.27
C VAL A 192 35.54 -38.78 -14.30
N MET A 193 35.35 -37.73 -13.50
CA MET A 193 34.20 -37.62 -12.59
C MET A 193 32.86 -37.57 -13.35
N ALA A 194 32.80 -36.86 -14.48
CA ALA A 194 31.62 -36.80 -15.34
C ALA A 194 31.31 -38.17 -15.98
N GLU A 195 32.33 -38.90 -16.43
CA GLU A 195 32.16 -40.26 -16.96
C GLU A 195 31.63 -41.23 -15.89
N LEU A 196 32.17 -41.17 -14.67
CA LEU A 196 31.70 -41.97 -13.53
C LEU A 196 30.25 -41.64 -13.16
N ALA A 197 29.91 -40.34 -13.10
CA ALA A 197 28.56 -39.87 -12.82
C ALA A 197 27.56 -40.34 -13.88
N GLY A 198 27.89 -40.21 -15.16
CA GLY A 198 27.05 -40.68 -16.27
C GLY A 198 26.84 -42.20 -16.25
N THR A 199 27.91 -42.97 -16.01
CA THR A 199 27.83 -44.44 -15.96
C THR A 199 26.94 -44.94 -14.83
N HIS A 200 27.04 -44.33 -13.65
CA HIS A 200 26.28 -44.74 -12.46
C HIS A 200 24.98 -43.97 -12.26
N LYS A 201 24.64 -43.04 -13.18
CA LYS A 201 23.48 -42.12 -13.06
C LYS A 201 23.47 -41.37 -11.72
N ALA A 202 24.65 -40.99 -11.24
CA ALA A 202 24.83 -40.26 -9.99
C ALA A 202 24.78 -38.75 -10.23
N ALA A 203 24.30 -37.99 -9.24
CA ALA A 203 24.43 -36.53 -9.25
C ALA A 203 25.90 -36.15 -9.04
N LEU A 204 26.36 -35.06 -9.66
CA LEU A 204 27.76 -34.64 -9.58
C LEU A 204 27.87 -33.23 -8.99
N ALA A 205 28.56 -33.12 -7.85
CA ALA A 205 28.90 -31.83 -7.27
C ALA A 205 30.12 -31.23 -7.98
N VAL A 206 30.02 -29.96 -8.36
CA VAL A 206 31.05 -29.16 -9.03
C VAL A 206 31.58 -28.14 -8.03
N SER A 207 32.88 -28.18 -7.74
CA SER A 207 33.50 -27.36 -6.70
C SER A 207 34.51 -26.37 -7.29
N SER A 208 34.36 -25.09 -6.96
CA SER A 208 35.33 -24.03 -7.21
C SER A 208 35.02 -22.81 -6.33
N GLY A 209 36.06 -22.08 -5.93
CA GLY A 209 35.91 -20.78 -5.23
C GLY A 209 35.51 -19.62 -6.13
N SER A 210 35.42 -19.82 -7.45
CA SER A 210 35.02 -18.79 -8.42
C SER A 210 33.70 -19.15 -9.10
N LEU A 211 32.77 -18.19 -9.16
CA LEU A 211 31.50 -18.35 -9.89
C LEU A 211 31.71 -18.52 -11.40
N GLU A 212 32.77 -17.92 -11.95
CA GLU A 212 33.11 -18.02 -13.38
C GLU A 212 33.59 -19.44 -13.70
N GLU A 213 34.50 -19.98 -12.88
CA GLU A 213 34.99 -21.34 -13.07
C GLU A 213 33.89 -22.38 -12.82
N LEU A 214 32.99 -22.15 -11.84
CA LEU A 214 31.80 -22.98 -11.67
C LEU A 214 30.92 -22.99 -12.93
N ALA A 215 30.66 -21.82 -13.51
CA ALA A 215 29.88 -21.71 -14.74
C ALA A 215 30.55 -22.48 -15.89
N ASP A 216 31.86 -22.31 -16.10
CA ASP A 216 32.62 -23.02 -17.13
C ASP A 216 32.60 -24.54 -16.95
N LEU A 217 32.80 -25.02 -15.71
CA LEU A 217 32.82 -26.46 -15.41
C LEU A 217 31.44 -27.08 -15.61
N THR A 218 30.37 -26.41 -15.18
CA THR A 218 29.01 -26.91 -15.37
C THR A 218 28.66 -27.05 -16.86
N GLU A 219 29.07 -26.10 -17.70
CA GLU A 219 28.87 -26.18 -19.15
C GLU A 219 29.66 -27.33 -19.77
N LYS A 220 30.93 -27.50 -19.41
CA LYS A 220 31.79 -28.60 -19.88
C LYS A 220 31.24 -29.97 -19.50
N ILE A 221 30.79 -30.12 -18.25
CA ILE A 221 30.22 -31.38 -17.74
C ILE A 221 28.88 -31.68 -18.42
N LYS A 222 28.02 -30.65 -18.58
CA LYS A 222 26.75 -30.78 -19.30
C LYS A 222 26.95 -31.20 -20.75
N ALA A 223 27.99 -30.68 -21.42
CA ALA A 223 28.35 -31.08 -22.78
C ALA A 223 28.75 -32.56 -22.90
N LYS A 224 29.21 -33.20 -21.81
CA LYS A 224 29.43 -34.65 -21.73
C LYS A 224 28.18 -35.46 -21.36
N GLY A 225 27.01 -34.82 -21.23
CA GLY A 225 25.72 -35.48 -21.02
C GLY A 225 25.33 -35.69 -19.54
N VAL A 226 26.06 -35.12 -18.59
CA VAL A 226 25.68 -35.14 -17.17
C VAL A 226 24.88 -33.87 -16.85
N GLU A 227 23.57 -34.03 -16.63
CA GLU A 227 22.69 -32.90 -16.36
C GLU A 227 22.40 -32.66 -14.87
N ASP A 228 22.61 -33.66 -14.03
CA ASP A 228 22.25 -33.61 -12.61
C ASP A 228 23.45 -33.09 -11.78
N LEU A 229 23.59 -31.77 -11.80
CA LEU A 229 24.69 -31.04 -11.17
C LEU A 229 24.28 -30.36 -9.86
N VAL A 230 25.23 -30.26 -8.93
CA VAL A 230 25.12 -29.52 -7.67
C VAL A 230 26.34 -28.59 -7.54
N LEU A 231 26.17 -27.36 -7.08
CA LEU A 231 27.25 -26.38 -7.01
C LEU A 231 27.84 -26.30 -5.60
N ASP A 232 29.16 -26.24 -5.51
CA ASP A 232 29.89 -25.92 -4.29
C ASP A 232 30.78 -24.68 -4.55
N PRO A 233 30.36 -23.49 -4.10
CA PRO A 233 31.13 -22.27 -4.29
C PRO A 233 32.29 -22.09 -3.30
N VAL A 234 32.59 -23.06 -2.43
CA VAL A 234 33.73 -23.05 -1.48
C VAL A 234 33.84 -21.72 -0.70
N GLY A 235 32.90 -21.49 0.22
CA GLY A 235 32.94 -20.32 1.11
C GLY A 235 33.91 -20.50 2.28
N GLU A 236 34.89 -19.61 2.42
CA GLU A 236 35.87 -19.65 3.54
C GLU A 236 35.28 -19.26 4.91
N ASN A 237 34.26 -18.39 4.93
CA ASN A 237 33.63 -17.86 6.14
C ASN A 237 32.13 -17.57 5.93
N LEU A 238 31.43 -17.15 6.98
CA LEU A 238 29.99 -16.86 6.92
C LEU A 238 29.66 -15.80 5.87
N GLY A 239 30.47 -14.74 5.76
CA GLY A 239 30.26 -13.65 4.80
C GLY A 239 30.41 -14.11 3.35
N SER A 240 31.50 -14.80 3.03
CA SER A 240 31.74 -15.29 1.66
C SER A 240 30.73 -16.35 1.24
N SER A 241 30.38 -17.29 2.12
CA SER A 241 29.34 -18.28 1.87
C SER A 241 27.97 -17.64 1.63
N LEU A 242 27.58 -16.63 2.42
CA LEU A 242 26.34 -15.89 2.23
C LEU A 242 26.29 -15.20 0.86
N ILE A 243 27.38 -14.50 0.50
CA ILE A 243 27.48 -13.76 -0.76
C ILE A 243 27.35 -14.71 -1.94
N LEU A 244 28.15 -15.78 -1.97
CA LEU A 244 28.22 -16.70 -3.11
C LEU A 244 26.90 -17.44 -3.32
N SER A 245 26.31 -18.02 -2.26
CA SER A 245 25.01 -18.71 -2.37
C SER A 245 23.89 -17.75 -2.78
N THR A 246 23.92 -16.50 -2.32
CA THR A 246 22.96 -15.47 -2.73
C THR A 246 23.14 -15.07 -4.19
N GLN A 247 24.38 -14.92 -4.66
CA GLN A 247 24.67 -14.58 -6.05
C GLN A 247 24.24 -15.69 -7.00
N ILE A 248 24.56 -16.96 -6.71
CA ILE A 248 24.11 -18.12 -7.49
C ILE A 248 22.58 -18.09 -7.62
N ARG A 249 21.87 -17.94 -6.49
CA ARG A 249 20.40 -17.89 -6.48
C ARG A 249 19.85 -16.70 -7.28
N ARG A 250 20.44 -15.50 -7.14
CA ARG A 250 20.04 -14.29 -7.86
C ARG A 250 20.29 -14.40 -9.36
N LEU A 251 21.47 -14.88 -9.76
CA LEU A 251 21.84 -15.05 -11.16
C LEU A 251 20.93 -16.06 -11.86
N ALA A 252 20.65 -17.19 -11.20
CA ALA A 252 19.71 -18.19 -11.71
C ALA A 252 18.29 -17.60 -11.85
N LEU A 253 17.76 -16.91 -10.83
CA LEU A 253 16.38 -16.43 -10.82
C LEU A 253 16.13 -15.15 -11.61
N LYS A 254 16.97 -14.13 -11.42
CA LYS A 254 16.76 -12.77 -11.94
C LYS A 254 17.42 -12.55 -13.30
N LYS A 255 18.52 -13.28 -13.59
CA LYS A 255 19.22 -13.17 -14.87
C LYS A 255 19.04 -14.41 -15.77
N ASN A 256 18.33 -15.44 -15.30
CA ASN A 256 18.21 -16.75 -15.97
C ASN A 256 19.58 -17.32 -16.39
N PHE A 257 20.62 -17.11 -15.58
CA PHE A 257 21.97 -17.56 -15.88
C PHE A 257 22.07 -19.08 -15.66
N ARG A 258 21.88 -19.84 -16.75
CA ARG A 258 21.67 -21.30 -16.73
C ARG A 258 22.86 -22.10 -16.18
N SER A 259 24.08 -21.61 -16.38
CA SER A 259 25.31 -22.28 -15.95
C SER A 259 25.40 -22.34 -14.41
N LEU A 260 24.72 -21.43 -13.69
CA LEU A 260 24.57 -21.50 -12.23
C LEU A 260 23.16 -21.91 -11.79
N GLY A 261 22.34 -22.45 -12.70
CA GLY A 261 20.94 -22.83 -12.47
C GLY A 261 20.76 -24.17 -11.75
N TYR A 262 21.51 -24.42 -10.69
CA TYR A 262 21.59 -25.70 -9.97
C TYR A 262 21.56 -25.48 -8.45
N PRO A 263 21.12 -26.48 -7.64
CA PRO A 263 21.16 -26.36 -6.19
C PRO A 263 22.58 -26.32 -5.65
N VAL A 264 22.76 -25.74 -4.46
CA VAL A 264 24.06 -25.59 -3.78
C VAL A 264 24.24 -26.66 -2.70
N VAL A 265 25.44 -27.21 -2.54
CA VAL A 265 25.85 -28.00 -1.37
C VAL A 265 26.74 -27.15 -0.46
N SER A 266 26.63 -27.33 0.86
CA SER A 266 27.40 -26.59 1.85
C SER A 266 27.96 -27.49 2.95
N PHE A 267 29.15 -27.14 3.43
CA PHE A 267 29.92 -27.88 4.43
C PHE A 267 30.20 -27.00 5.66
N PRO A 268 29.17 -26.72 6.48
CA PRO A 268 29.33 -25.86 7.65
C PRO A 268 30.25 -26.49 8.70
N LYS A 269 31.18 -25.69 9.24
CA LYS A 269 32.11 -26.10 10.30
C LYS A 269 31.53 -25.94 11.72
N ASN A 270 30.41 -25.23 11.86
CA ASN A 270 29.76 -24.94 13.14
C ASN A 270 28.23 -24.80 12.99
N PRO A 271 27.46 -24.85 14.09
CA PRO A 271 26.01 -24.76 14.06
C PRO A 271 25.47 -23.46 13.44
N GLU A 272 26.17 -22.33 13.63
CA GLU A 272 25.80 -21.03 13.06
C GLU A 272 25.88 -21.04 11.53
N ALA A 273 26.94 -21.64 10.98
CA ALA A 273 27.08 -21.83 9.53
C ALA A 273 26.03 -22.80 8.98
N ALA A 274 25.65 -23.83 9.73
CA ALA A 274 24.59 -24.75 9.33
C ALA A 274 23.23 -24.05 9.28
N ALA A 275 22.91 -23.23 10.29
CA ALA A 275 21.71 -22.40 10.31
C ALA A 275 21.69 -21.39 9.15
N GLN A 276 22.83 -20.75 8.84
CA GLN A 276 22.96 -19.87 7.69
C GLN A 276 22.74 -20.63 6.37
N ALA A 277 23.34 -21.80 6.19
CA ALA A 277 23.21 -22.61 4.98
C ALA A 277 21.74 -22.98 4.70
N ILE A 278 21.00 -23.38 5.75
CA ILE A 278 19.56 -23.65 5.69
C ILE A 278 18.77 -22.40 5.28
N ALA A 279 19.11 -21.24 5.84
CA ALA A 279 18.42 -19.98 5.55
C ALA A 279 18.79 -19.37 4.19
N LYS A 280 19.96 -19.72 3.63
CA LYS A 280 20.58 -19.04 2.49
C LYS A 280 20.87 -20.00 1.34
N TYR A 281 19.79 -20.63 0.88
CA TYR A 281 19.66 -21.26 -0.44
C TYR A 281 20.48 -22.54 -0.68
N SER A 282 21.05 -23.14 0.37
CA SER A 282 21.65 -24.47 0.22
C SER A 282 20.55 -25.50 -0.06
N GLY A 283 20.82 -26.42 -0.97
CA GLY A 283 19.99 -27.60 -1.25
C GLY A 283 20.44 -28.83 -0.47
N PHE A 284 21.74 -28.92 -0.14
CA PHE A 284 22.31 -29.99 0.68
C PHE A 284 23.26 -29.38 1.71
N VAL A 285 23.19 -29.84 2.96
CA VAL A 285 24.03 -29.37 4.06
C VAL A 285 24.64 -30.58 4.74
N VAL A 286 25.97 -30.64 4.78
CA VAL A 286 26.72 -31.76 5.35
C VAL A 286 27.41 -31.30 6.64
N ILE A 287 26.94 -31.79 7.79
CA ILE A 287 27.48 -31.45 9.11
C ILE A 287 28.54 -32.47 9.56
N ASP A 288 29.55 -31.99 10.29
CA ASP A 288 30.69 -32.80 10.73
C ASP A 288 30.41 -33.70 11.93
N HIS A 289 29.46 -33.31 12.76
CA HIS A 289 29.15 -33.99 14.01
C HIS A 289 27.65 -34.17 14.17
N PHE A 290 27.25 -35.32 14.70
CA PHE A 290 25.87 -35.62 15.02
C PHE A 290 25.70 -35.75 16.53
N THR A 291 24.81 -34.93 17.09
CA THR A 291 24.24 -35.11 18.42
C THR A 291 22.77 -34.72 18.38
N ALA A 292 21.96 -35.25 19.30
CA ALA A 292 20.53 -34.96 19.36
C ALA A 292 20.23 -33.47 19.61
N GLU A 293 21.08 -32.82 20.40
CA GLU A 293 21.00 -31.40 20.78
C GLU A 293 21.29 -30.47 19.61
N LEU A 294 22.15 -30.89 18.67
CA LEU A 294 22.44 -30.14 17.44
C LEU A 294 21.38 -30.40 16.37
N ALA A 295 20.94 -31.65 16.22
CA ALA A 295 19.99 -32.04 15.18
C ALA A 295 18.61 -31.37 15.37
N TYR A 296 18.10 -31.34 16.61
CA TYR A 296 16.79 -30.78 16.91
C TYR A 296 16.58 -29.33 16.42
N PRO A 297 17.40 -28.33 16.84
CA PRO A 297 17.19 -26.94 16.43
C PRO A 297 17.37 -26.73 14.92
N LEU A 298 18.29 -27.46 14.25
CA LEU A 298 18.47 -27.36 12.81
C LEU A 298 17.27 -27.91 12.03
N LEU A 299 16.71 -29.04 12.48
CA LEU A 299 15.51 -29.63 11.90
C LEU A 299 14.28 -28.73 12.08
N VAL A 300 14.12 -28.13 13.27
CA VAL A 300 13.03 -27.18 13.56
C VAL A 300 13.18 -25.90 12.74
N LEU A 301 14.39 -25.33 12.66
CA LEU A 301 14.67 -24.15 11.84
C LEU A 301 14.33 -24.40 10.36
N ARG A 302 14.80 -25.53 9.83
CA ARG A 302 14.51 -25.98 8.47
C ARG A 302 13.00 -26.14 8.25
N GLN A 303 12.29 -26.80 9.17
CA GLN A 303 10.86 -26.98 9.08
C GLN A 303 10.13 -25.63 9.03
N ASN A 304 10.50 -24.69 9.89
CA ASN A 304 9.85 -23.38 9.98
C ASN A 304 10.09 -22.47 8.76
N ILE A 305 11.32 -22.44 8.24
CA ILE A 305 11.66 -21.63 7.06
C ILE A 305 10.93 -22.15 5.81
N TYR A 306 10.78 -23.46 5.68
CA TYR A 306 10.21 -24.10 4.48
C TYR A 306 8.72 -24.44 4.62
N THR A 307 8.05 -23.97 5.68
CA THR A 307 6.59 -24.02 5.77
C THR A 307 5.97 -23.09 4.75
N ASP A 308 4.91 -23.56 4.09
CA ASP A 308 4.08 -22.78 3.19
C ASP A 308 3.35 -21.66 3.97
N PRO A 309 3.66 -20.37 3.75
CA PRO A 309 2.98 -19.30 4.45
C PRO A 309 1.50 -19.17 4.06
N GLN A 310 1.05 -19.80 2.97
CA GLN A 310 -0.35 -19.83 2.55
C GLN A 310 -1.14 -20.99 3.18
N LYS A 311 -0.45 -21.98 3.79
CA LYS A 311 -1.10 -23.10 4.49
C LYS A 311 -0.90 -22.95 6.01
N PRO A 312 -1.97 -22.61 6.74
CA PRO A 312 -1.92 -22.49 8.19
C PRO A 312 -1.42 -23.78 8.87
N ILE A 313 -0.48 -23.66 9.81
CA ILE A 313 -0.09 -24.77 10.68
C ILE A 313 -1.23 -25.06 11.65
N GLN A 314 -1.57 -26.34 11.80
CA GLN A 314 -2.68 -26.79 12.63
C GLN A 314 -2.17 -27.50 13.88
N VAL A 315 -2.90 -27.34 14.98
CA VAL A 315 -2.74 -28.13 16.21
C VAL A 315 -3.72 -29.30 16.14
N GLN A 316 -3.42 -30.41 16.81
CA GLN A 316 -4.34 -31.54 16.84
C GLN A 316 -5.62 -31.15 17.61
N PRO A 317 -6.82 -31.34 17.05
CA PRO A 317 -8.06 -31.12 17.78
C PRO A 317 -8.13 -32.01 19.02
N GLY A 318 -8.53 -31.45 20.16
CA GLY A 318 -8.53 -32.17 21.43
C GLY A 318 -8.76 -31.26 22.63
N ILE A 319 -8.62 -31.83 23.83
CA ILE A 319 -8.66 -31.11 25.11
C ILE A 319 -7.26 -31.03 25.70
N TYR A 320 -6.86 -29.82 26.07
CA TYR A 320 -5.54 -29.49 26.61
C TYR A 320 -5.65 -28.97 28.05
N GLU A 321 -4.69 -29.39 28.88
CA GLU A 321 -4.59 -29.02 30.30
C GLU A 321 -3.64 -27.83 30.45
N ILE A 322 -4.13 -26.69 30.95
CA ILE A 322 -3.32 -25.49 31.21
C ILE A 322 -3.34 -25.20 32.72
N ASN A 323 -2.16 -25.02 33.32
CA ASN A 323 -1.98 -24.69 34.74
C ASN A 323 -2.64 -25.67 35.73
N SER A 324 -2.58 -26.98 35.44
CA SER A 324 -3.12 -28.05 36.31
C SER A 324 -4.60 -27.84 36.70
N PRO A 325 -5.53 -27.93 35.72
CA PRO A 325 -6.92 -27.59 35.93
C PRO A 325 -7.63 -28.54 36.91
N LYS A 326 -8.55 -27.97 37.70
CA LYS A 326 -9.40 -28.68 38.68
C LYS A 326 -10.79 -28.93 38.10
N PRO A 327 -11.61 -29.81 38.72
CA PRO A 327 -12.99 -30.02 38.28
C PRO A 327 -13.87 -28.76 38.25
N ASP A 328 -13.55 -27.71 39.00
CA ASP A 328 -14.28 -26.43 39.01
C ASP A 328 -13.67 -25.36 38.09
N SER A 329 -12.57 -25.68 37.39
CA SER A 329 -11.88 -24.76 36.48
C SER A 329 -12.68 -24.50 35.19
N PRO A 330 -12.56 -23.30 34.59
CA PRO A 330 -13.28 -22.94 33.38
C PRO A 330 -12.88 -23.80 32.18
N VAL A 331 -13.84 -24.07 31.29
CA VAL A 331 -13.61 -24.66 29.97
C VAL A 331 -13.65 -23.55 28.94
N LEU A 332 -12.54 -23.36 28.23
CA LEU A 332 -12.38 -22.39 27.15
C LEU A 332 -12.41 -23.11 25.81
N VAL A 333 -13.02 -22.51 24.79
CA VAL A 333 -13.06 -23.07 23.43
C VAL A 333 -12.26 -22.20 22.47
N THR A 334 -11.50 -22.84 21.58
CA THR A 334 -10.78 -22.18 20.49
C THR A 334 -10.70 -23.09 19.25
N THR A 335 -10.07 -22.61 18.18
CA THR A 335 -9.85 -23.38 16.94
C THR A 335 -8.48 -24.04 16.89
N ASN A 336 -8.34 -25.03 16.00
CA ASN A 336 -7.07 -25.74 15.75
C ASN A 336 -6.05 -24.99 14.89
N PHE A 337 -6.22 -23.69 14.66
CA PHE A 337 -5.14 -22.88 14.08
C PHE A 337 -4.06 -22.64 15.13
N SER A 338 -2.81 -23.03 14.83
CA SER A 338 -1.69 -22.96 15.79
C SER A 338 -1.51 -21.59 16.44
N ILE A 339 -1.61 -20.50 15.68
CA ILE A 339 -1.45 -19.15 16.25
C ILE A 339 -2.60 -18.81 17.21
N THR A 340 -3.85 -19.15 16.86
CA THR A 340 -4.98 -18.95 17.77
C THR A 340 -4.81 -19.78 19.05
N TYR A 341 -4.41 -21.05 18.90
CA TYR A 341 -4.16 -21.93 20.04
C TYR A 341 -3.11 -21.32 20.97
N PHE A 342 -1.93 -20.96 20.46
CA PHE A 342 -0.86 -20.38 21.28
C PHE A 342 -1.24 -19.01 21.85
N SER A 343 -2.03 -18.20 21.14
CA SER A 343 -2.51 -16.92 21.65
C SER A 343 -3.44 -17.10 22.85
N VAL A 344 -4.30 -18.12 22.85
CA VAL A 344 -5.17 -18.40 24.00
C VAL A 344 -4.40 -19.12 25.10
N ALA A 345 -3.62 -20.15 24.75
CA ALA A 345 -2.89 -20.96 25.72
C ALA A 345 -1.87 -20.13 26.50
N ASN A 346 -1.09 -19.27 25.83
CA ASN A 346 -0.07 -18.45 26.50
C ASN A 346 -0.68 -17.39 27.44
N GLU A 347 -1.81 -16.78 27.08
CA GLU A 347 -2.48 -15.79 27.94
C GLU A 347 -3.08 -16.46 29.19
N VAL A 348 -3.69 -17.64 29.01
CA VAL A 348 -4.19 -18.44 30.12
C VAL A 348 -3.04 -18.92 31.01
N GLU A 349 -1.95 -19.39 30.40
CA GLU A 349 -0.75 -19.83 31.11
C GLU A 349 -0.12 -18.67 31.91
N GLY A 350 0.11 -17.53 31.25
CA GLY A 350 0.70 -16.31 31.83
C GLY A 350 -0.16 -15.67 32.91
N SER A 351 -1.49 -15.83 32.85
CA SER A 351 -2.40 -15.38 33.92
C SER A 351 -2.30 -16.20 35.21
N GLY A 352 -1.69 -17.39 35.15
CA GLY A 352 -1.64 -18.34 36.26
C GLY A 352 -2.99 -19.02 36.55
N LEU A 353 -4.04 -18.77 35.74
CA LEU A 353 -5.36 -19.36 35.95
C LEU A 353 -5.40 -20.81 35.46
N PRO A 354 -5.88 -21.77 36.27
CA PRO A 354 -6.13 -23.15 35.83
C PRO A 354 -7.32 -23.17 34.85
N ALA A 355 -7.17 -23.80 33.69
CA ALA A 355 -8.26 -23.93 32.71
C ALA A 355 -8.15 -25.17 31.82
N TRP A 356 -9.30 -25.62 31.32
CA TRP A 356 -9.40 -26.63 30.26
C TRP A 356 -9.54 -25.93 28.92
N LEU A 357 -8.63 -26.19 27.96
CA LEU A 357 -8.70 -25.61 26.62
C LEU A 357 -9.16 -26.64 25.59
N VAL A 358 -10.34 -26.43 25.03
CA VAL A 358 -10.94 -27.28 24.00
C VAL A 358 -10.62 -26.70 22.63
N VAL A 359 -9.88 -27.45 21.83
CA VAL A 359 -9.44 -27.09 20.49
C VAL A 359 -10.32 -27.81 19.47
N CYS A 360 -11.23 -27.08 18.84
CA CYS A 360 -12.12 -27.61 17.82
C CYS A 360 -11.41 -27.68 16.46
N ASP A 361 -11.76 -28.70 15.66
CA ASP A 361 -11.33 -28.77 14.27
C ASP A 361 -12.04 -27.71 13.43
N ALA A 362 -11.25 -26.77 12.93
CA ALA A 362 -11.66 -25.65 12.10
C ALA A 362 -10.80 -25.57 10.83
N GLU A 363 -10.25 -26.70 10.38
CA GLU A 363 -9.39 -26.80 9.19
C GLU A 363 -8.17 -25.86 9.24
N GLY A 364 -7.67 -25.56 10.44
CA GLY A 364 -6.52 -24.67 10.64
C GLY A 364 -6.83 -23.18 10.51
N MET A 365 -8.10 -22.80 10.53
CA MET A 365 -8.52 -21.39 10.41
C MET A 365 -8.64 -20.71 11.77
N SER A 366 -8.39 -19.39 11.80
CA SER A 366 -8.65 -18.56 12.98
C SER A 366 -10.15 -18.55 13.33
N VAL A 367 -10.50 -18.21 14.58
CA VAL A 367 -11.90 -18.22 15.07
C VAL A 367 -12.87 -17.50 14.13
N LEU A 368 -12.58 -16.25 13.76
CA LEU A 368 -13.45 -15.46 12.89
C LEU A 368 -13.52 -16.01 11.46
N THR A 369 -12.37 -16.41 10.91
CA THR A 369 -12.32 -16.98 9.56
C THR A 369 -13.11 -18.28 9.48
N ALA A 370 -12.95 -19.14 10.48
CA ALA A 370 -13.65 -20.41 10.57
C ALA A 370 -15.15 -20.21 10.74
N TRP A 371 -15.59 -19.26 11.57
CA TRP A 371 -17.00 -18.93 11.74
C TRP A 371 -17.62 -18.40 10.44
N ALA A 372 -16.98 -17.43 9.79
CA ALA A 372 -17.45 -16.89 8.51
C ALA A 372 -17.51 -17.96 7.40
N ALA A 373 -16.62 -18.95 7.44
CA ALA A 373 -16.59 -20.08 6.51
C ALA A 373 -17.55 -21.23 6.88
N GLY A 374 -18.30 -21.13 7.99
CA GLY A 374 -19.15 -22.23 8.48
C GLY A 374 -18.36 -23.47 8.93
N LYS A 375 -17.10 -23.27 9.33
CA LYS A 375 -16.19 -24.32 9.84
C LYS A 375 -16.03 -24.27 11.35
N PHE A 376 -16.63 -23.29 12.02
CA PHE A 376 -16.69 -23.16 13.46
C PHE A 376 -18.04 -22.58 13.87
N ASP A 377 -18.96 -23.49 14.23
CA ASP A 377 -20.37 -23.23 14.52
C ASP A 377 -20.79 -23.95 15.82
N ALA A 378 -22.03 -23.74 16.27
CA ALA A 378 -22.55 -24.33 17.50
C ALA A 378 -22.52 -25.88 17.47
N GLU A 379 -22.88 -26.51 16.35
CA GLU A 379 -22.91 -27.96 16.19
C GLU A 379 -21.50 -28.57 16.35
N ARG A 380 -20.49 -27.97 15.71
CA ARG A 380 -19.10 -28.43 15.78
C ARG A 380 -18.49 -28.24 17.17
N ILE A 381 -18.80 -27.14 17.84
CA ILE A 381 -18.36 -26.91 19.22
C ILE A 381 -19.00 -27.96 20.14
N ALA A 382 -20.31 -28.17 20.04
CA ALA A 382 -21.02 -29.18 20.83
C ALA A 382 -20.50 -30.60 20.55
N LYS A 383 -20.24 -30.94 19.29
CA LYS A 383 -19.64 -32.21 18.88
C LYS A 383 -18.24 -32.40 19.48
N SER A 384 -17.42 -31.34 19.54
CA SER A 384 -16.09 -31.38 20.16
C SER A 384 -16.18 -31.59 21.67
N ILE A 385 -17.07 -30.86 22.36
CA ILE A 385 -17.31 -31.00 23.80
C ILE A 385 -17.78 -32.42 24.16
N LYS A 386 -18.71 -32.99 23.38
CA LYS A 386 -19.21 -34.36 23.56
C LYS A 386 -18.11 -35.38 23.20
N GLY A 387 -17.45 -35.22 22.06
CA GLY A 387 -16.47 -36.16 21.52
C GLY A 387 -15.16 -36.24 22.31
N PHE A 388 -14.77 -35.17 23.01
CA PHE A 388 -13.59 -35.15 23.88
C PHE A 388 -13.90 -35.48 25.35
N ASN A 389 -15.12 -35.94 25.67
CA ASN A 389 -15.57 -36.33 27.02
C ASN A 389 -15.36 -35.25 28.09
N VAL A 390 -15.54 -33.97 27.74
CA VAL A 390 -15.25 -32.84 28.66
C VAL A 390 -16.13 -32.88 29.91
N ALA A 391 -17.35 -33.40 29.81
CA ALA A 391 -18.30 -33.50 30.93
C ALA A 391 -17.79 -34.36 32.10
N GLU A 392 -16.90 -35.33 31.85
CA GLU A 392 -16.33 -36.18 32.90
C GLU A 392 -15.20 -35.48 33.67
N LYS A 393 -14.64 -34.41 33.09
CA LYS A 393 -13.51 -33.66 33.66
C LYS A 393 -13.93 -32.44 34.50
N VAL A 394 -15.20 -32.04 34.45
CA VAL A 394 -15.71 -30.84 35.13
C VAL A 394 -16.92 -31.13 36.04
N SER A 395 -16.92 -30.47 37.19
CA SER A 395 -18.01 -30.44 38.18
C SER A 395 -19.12 -29.44 37.81
N ARG A 396 -18.79 -28.41 37.02
CA ARG A 396 -19.72 -27.43 36.45
C ARG A 396 -19.65 -27.51 34.94
N LYS A 397 -20.76 -27.89 34.31
CA LYS A 397 -20.91 -27.88 32.86
C LYS A 397 -21.03 -26.44 32.36
N ARG A 398 -19.92 -25.72 32.29
CA ARG A 398 -19.83 -24.35 31.78
C ARG A 398 -18.76 -24.26 30.72
N VAL A 399 -19.08 -23.60 29.61
CA VAL A 399 -18.13 -23.39 28.51
C VAL A 399 -18.08 -21.91 28.12
N VAL A 400 -16.86 -21.42 27.90
CA VAL A 400 -16.59 -20.05 27.48
C VAL A 400 -16.22 -20.07 26.00
N ILE A 401 -17.03 -19.41 25.16
CA ILE A 401 -16.75 -19.24 23.74
C ILE A 401 -16.04 -17.91 23.47
N PRO A 402 -15.22 -17.78 22.41
CA PRO A 402 -14.59 -16.51 22.06
C PRO A 402 -15.63 -15.42 21.77
N GLY A 403 -15.38 -14.19 22.21
CA GLY A 403 -16.31 -13.07 22.06
C GLY A 403 -16.61 -12.68 20.61
N HIS A 404 -15.71 -13.03 19.69
CA HIS A 404 -15.91 -12.87 18.25
C HIS A 404 -17.05 -13.73 17.68
N VAL A 405 -17.44 -14.80 18.37
CA VAL A 405 -18.53 -15.69 17.99
C VAL A 405 -19.67 -15.69 19.01
N ALA A 406 -19.86 -14.58 19.73
CA ALA A 406 -20.91 -14.41 20.73
C ALA A 406 -22.31 -14.80 20.22
N VAL A 407 -22.57 -14.53 18.95
CA VAL A 407 -23.80 -14.90 18.22
C VAL A 407 -24.13 -16.40 18.30
N LEU A 408 -23.12 -17.27 18.42
CA LEU A 408 -23.33 -18.72 18.54
C LEU A 408 -23.90 -19.14 19.90
N SER A 409 -23.95 -18.27 20.90
CA SER A 409 -24.31 -18.67 22.27
C SER A 409 -25.70 -19.30 22.36
N GLY A 410 -26.70 -18.71 21.70
CA GLY A 410 -28.08 -19.22 21.73
C GLY A 410 -28.25 -20.55 21.01
N GLU A 411 -27.59 -20.73 19.87
CA GLU A 411 -27.61 -22.02 19.14
C GLU A 411 -26.83 -23.10 19.90
N LEU A 412 -25.72 -22.73 20.55
CA LEU A 412 -24.92 -23.66 21.34
C LEU A 412 -25.64 -24.08 22.63
N GLU A 413 -26.43 -23.20 23.25
CA GLU A 413 -27.34 -23.56 24.36
C GLU A 413 -28.36 -24.63 23.93
N ALA A 414 -28.88 -24.56 22.71
CA ALA A 414 -29.78 -25.58 22.18
C ALA A 414 -29.08 -26.93 21.97
N GLU A 415 -27.83 -26.93 21.50
CA GLU A 415 -27.03 -28.14 21.25
C GLU A 415 -26.45 -28.78 22.53
N LEU A 416 -26.28 -27.97 23.59
CA LEU A 416 -25.78 -28.36 24.91
C LEU A 416 -26.72 -27.86 26.03
N PRO A 417 -27.94 -28.40 26.16
CA PRO A 417 -28.96 -27.88 27.08
C PRO A 417 -28.60 -27.99 28.57
N ASP A 418 -27.68 -28.91 28.91
CA ASP A 418 -27.16 -29.08 30.27
C ASP A 418 -25.92 -28.22 30.57
N TRP A 419 -25.49 -27.37 29.63
CA TRP A 419 -24.29 -26.54 29.77
C TRP A 419 -24.66 -25.05 29.85
N GLU A 420 -23.99 -24.35 30.76
CA GLU A 420 -24.01 -22.90 30.83
C GLU A 420 -23.02 -22.32 29.82
N ILE A 421 -23.52 -21.61 28.80
CA ILE A 421 -22.68 -20.96 27.79
C ILE A 421 -22.34 -19.54 28.24
N ARG A 422 -21.04 -19.21 28.25
CA ARG A 422 -20.55 -17.86 28.56
C ARG A 422 -19.80 -17.31 27.35
N VAL A 423 -19.99 -16.03 27.07
CA VAL A 423 -19.25 -15.32 26.03
C VAL A 423 -18.03 -14.68 26.67
N GLY A 424 -16.84 -15.09 26.23
CA GLY A 424 -15.57 -14.48 26.62
C GLY A 424 -15.31 -13.17 25.87
N PRO A 425 -14.16 -12.51 26.13
CA PRO A 425 -13.76 -11.34 25.38
C PRO A 425 -13.45 -11.64 23.90
N ARG A 426 -13.38 -10.59 23.08
CA ARG A 426 -13.03 -10.71 21.65
C ARG A 426 -11.56 -11.05 21.46
N GLU A 427 -10.68 -10.33 22.15
CA GLU A 427 -9.26 -10.65 22.25
C GLU A 427 -9.01 -11.45 23.53
N ALA A 428 -8.11 -12.43 23.48
CA ALA A 428 -7.70 -13.18 24.68
C ALA A 428 -7.12 -12.26 25.78
N LEU A 429 -6.58 -11.10 25.39
CA LEU A 429 -6.05 -10.05 26.26
C LEU A 429 -7.13 -9.32 27.10
N ASP A 430 -8.38 -9.19 26.62
CA ASP A 430 -9.41 -8.36 27.26
C ASP A 430 -10.18 -9.07 28.38
N MET A 431 -9.61 -10.11 29.01
CA MET A 431 -10.25 -10.79 30.15
C MET A 431 -10.35 -9.89 31.42
N THR A 432 -9.94 -8.61 31.36
CA THR A 432 -9.85 -7.62 32.48
C THR A 432 -10.31 -6.18 32.05
N THR A 433 -10.80 -5.32 32.97
CA THR A 433 -11.31 -3.94 32.69
C THR A 433 -10.81 -2.88 33.70
N HIS A 434 -10.72 -1.58 33.29
CA HIS A 434 -10.16 -0.45 34.07
C HIS A 434 -10.95 0.87 33.94
N GLN A 435 -10.82 1.79 34.90
CA GLN A 435 -11.40 3.14 34.95
C GLN A 435 -10.41 4.22 34.49
N VAL A 436 -10.84 5.18 33.66
CA VAL A 436 -9.99 6.27 33.16
C VAL A 436 -10.66 7.62 33.42
N THR A 437 -9.94 8.54 34.07
CA THR A 437 -10.39 9.92 34.34
C THR A 437 -9.53 10.92 33.57
N PHE A 438 -10.17 11.89 32.90
CA PHE A 438 -9.50 13.01 32.22
C PHE A 438 -9.73 14.31 32.99
N ASP A 439 -8.71 15.15 33.10
CA ASP A 439 -8.76 16.45 33.79
C ASP A 439 -9.82 17.42 33.23
N VAL A 440 -10.11 17.32 31.93
CA VAL A 440 -11.11 18.14 31.22
C VAL A 440 -12.49 17.48 31.08
N ALA A 441 -12.66 16.23 31.56
CA ALA A 441 -13.93 15.51 31.51
C ALA A 441 -14.72 15.62 32.82
N SER A 442 -16.05 15.53 32.72
CA SER A 442 -16.94 15.65 33.88
C SER A 442 -17.14 14.35 34.68
N GLN A 443 -16.90 13.17 34.08
CA GLN A 443 -17.02 11.86 34.74
C GLN A 443 -15.96 10.86 34.24
N PRO A 444 -15.50 9.90 35.08
CA PRO A 444 -14.65 8.79 34.67
C PRO A 444 -15.35 7.85 33.68
N ILE A 445 -14.57 7.17 32.82
CA ILE A 445 -15.06 6.19 31.85
C ILE A 445 -14.47 4.81 32.11
N SER A 446 -15.29 3.76 31.96
CA SER A 446 -14.85 2.37 32.06
C SER A 446 -14.45 1.83 30.68
N VAL A 447 -13.26 1.24 30.56
CA VAL A 447 -12.73 0.64 29.32
C VAL A 447 -12.06 -0.71 29.60
N PRO A 448 -12.05 -1.66 28.64
CA PRO A 448 -11.33 -2.91 28.81
C PRO A 448 -9.81 -2.71 28.90
N SER A 449 -9.12 -3.59 29.61
CA SER A 449 -7.66 -3.70 29.55
C SER A 449 -7.25 -3.97 28.11
N GLY A 450 -6.28 -3.22 27.58
CA GLY A 450 -5.97 -3.28 26.15
C GLY A 450 -6.53 -2.12 25.33
N ALA A 451 -7.53 -1.39 25.83
CA ALA A 451 -8.11 -0.22 25.14
C ALA A 451 -7.08 0.89 24.94
N LEU A 452 -7.24 1.68 23.87
CA LEU A 452 -6.39 2.84 23.63
C LEU A 452 -6.87 4.05 24.44
N LEU A 453 -5.91 4.82 24.95
CA LEU A 453 -6.21 6.02 25.73
C LEU A 453 -6.99 7.08 24.91
N SER A 454 -6.75 7.15 23.59
CA SER A 454 -7.55 8.01 22.69
C SER A 454 -9.01 7.57 22.55
N GLU A 455 -9.29 6.27 22.70
CA GLU A 455 -10.67 5.77 22.66
C GLU A 455 -11.41 6.11 23.96
N ALA A 456 -10.72 5.95 25.10
CA ALA A 456 -11.24 6.40 26.39
C ALA A 456 -11.57 7.91 26.38
N ALA A 457 -10.69 8.75 25.80
CA ALA A 457 -10.92 10.19 25.67
C ALA A 457 -12.18 10.50 24.86
N ARG A 458 -12.36 9.83 23.72
CA ARG A 458 -13.55 9.99 22.87
C ARG A 458 -14.84 9.62 23.59
N LEU A 459 -14.84 8.51 24.34
CA LEU A 459 -15.99 8.10 25.14
C LEU A 459 -16.30 9.07 26.27
N ALA A 460 -15.28 9.74 26.80
CA ALA A 460 -15.42 10.82 27.79
C ALA A 460 -15.82 12.18 27.16
N GLY A 461 -16.02 12.26 25.83
CA GLY A 461 -16.37 13.50 25.14
C GLY A 461 -15.20 14.49 24.98
N VAL A 462 -13.97 14.01 25.12
CA VAL A 462 -12.76 14.82 25.07
C VAL A 462 -12.10 14.72 23.70
N GLU A 463 -11.88 15.85 23.05
CA GLU A 463 -11.32 15.90 21.69
C GLU A 463 -9.79 15.94 21.69
N ILE A 464 -9.16 14.97 21.03
CA ILE A 464 -7.71 14.88 20.82
C ILE A 464 -7.44 14.82 19.31
N ILE A 465 -6.54 15.67 18.81
CA ILE A 465 -6.21 15.74 17.38
C ILE A 465 -5.36 14.51 16.98
N GLN A 466 -5.70 13.85 15.87
CA GLN A 466 -5.02 12.65 15.39
C GLN A 466 -4.60 12.79 13.93
N PRO A 467 -3.67 13.70 13.59
CA PRO A 467 -3.33 14.01 12.20
C PRO A 467 -2.71 12.80 11.47
N CYS A 468 -2.05 11.88 12.17
CA CYS A 468 -1.55 10.64 11.58
C CYS A 468 -2.56 9.48 11.55
N GLY A 469 -3.86 9.72 11.76
CA GLY A 469 -4.89 8.66 11.84
C GLY A 469 -4.75 7.73 13.06
N GLY A 470 -3.94 8.14 14.04
CA GLY A 470 -3.64 7.37 15.24
C GLY A 470 -2.51 6.35 15.09
N GLN A 471 -1.58 6.55 14.15
CA GLN A 471 -0.43 5.67 13.91
C GLN A 471 0.80 5.95 14.81
N GLY A 472 0.75 6.97 15.67
CA GLY A 472 1.86 7.30 16.58
C GLY A 472 3.09 7.97 15.97
N ARG A 473 2.97 8.51 14.74
CA ARG A 473 4.10 9.10 14.00
C ARG A 473 4.27 10.61 14.19
N CYS A 474 3.21 11.30 14.61
CA CYS A 474 3.16 12.77 14.60
C CYS A 474 3.38 13.45 15.96
N GLY A 475 3.22 12.74 17.09
CA GLY A 475 3.32 13.34 18.42
C GLY A 475 2.14 14.24 18.85
N ARG A 476 1.24 14.67 17.95
CA ARG A 476 0.19 15.66 18.31
C ARG A 476 -0.87 15.15 19.30
N CYS A 477 -1.01 13.84 19.47
CA CYS A 477 -1.93 13.25 20.45
C CYS A 477 -1.29 13.05 21.84
N THR A 478 -0.21 13.76 22.17
CA THR A 478 0.46 13.64 23.45
C THR A 478 -0.47 14.07 24.60
N VAL A 479 -0.51 13.22 25.62
CA VAL A 479 -1.20 13.42 26.90
C VAL A 479 -0.27 12.99 28.03
N GLN A 480 -0.57 13.37 29.26
CA GLN A 480 0.23 12.99 30.43
C GLN A 480 -0.57 12.04 31.31
N VAL A 481 0.00 10.87 31.61
CA VAL A 481 -0.56 9.91 32.58
C VAL A 481 0.00 10.28 33.95
N VAL A 482 -0.85 10.82 34.81
CA VAL A 482 -0.47 11.32 36.15
C VAL A 482 -0.50 10.18 37.17
N GLU A 483 -1.46 9.26 37.06
CA GLU A 483 -1.54 8.06 37.89
C GLU A 483 -1.97 6.85 37.05
N GLY A 484 -1.52 5.66 37.45
CA GLY A 484 -1.83 4.40 36.80
C GLY A 484 -0.71 3.85 35.90
N THR A 485 -0.89 2.62 35.44
CA THR A 485 0.07 1.88 34.60
C THR A 485 -0.45 1.79 33.17
N VAL A 486 0.41 2.14 32.23
CA VAL A 486 0.13 2.07 30.80
C VAL A 486 1.24 1.36 30.05
N ARG A 487 0.88 0.68 28.96
CA ARG A 487 1.84 0.17 27.99
C ARG A 487 1.86 1.05 26.75
N ARG A 488 3.02 1.63 26.47
CA ARG A 488 3.25 2.47 25.30
C ARG A 488 3.70 1.59 24.13
N ARG A 489 2.90 1.47 23.08
CA ARG A 489 3.27 0.75 21.85
C ARG A 489 4.30 1.50 21.00
N SER A 490 4.33 2.83 21.14
CA SER A 490 5.27 3.71 20.46
C SER A 490 5.66 4.86 21.37
N THR A 491 6.94 5.17 21.38
CA THR A 491 7.55 6.34 22.02
C THR A 491 8.29 7.21 21.02
N LEU A 492 8.07 7.01 19.71
CA LEU A 492 8.89 7.55 18.61
C LEU A 492 8.94 9.10 18.54
N ARG A 493 8.11 9.79 19.33
CA ARG A 493 8.00 11.26 19.41
C ARG A 493 8.02 11.78 20.87
N LEU A 494 8.50 10.96 21.80
CA LEU A 494 8.67 11.31 23.20
C LEU A 494 10.15 11.13 23.55
N SER A 495 10.73 12.11 24.25
CA SER A 495 12.06 11.97 24.83
C SER A 495 12.05 11.00 26.01
N SER A 496 13.24 10.61 26.49
CA SER A 496 13.35 9.84 27.74
C SER A 496 12.78 10.61 28.94
N GLU A 497 13.01 11.92 29.00
CA GLU A 497 12.47 12.80 30.06
C GLU A 497 10.94 12.87 30.00
N ASP A 498 10.36 13.00 28.79
CA ASP A 498 8.89 12.99 28.61
C ASP A 498 8.26 11.69 29.15
N ILE A 499 8.91 10.55 28.91
CA ILE A 499 8.42 9.24 29.39
C ILE A 499 8.47 9.17 30.91
N ASP A 500 9.56 9.65 31.52
CA ASP A 500 9.75 9.69 32.97
C ASP A 500 8.74 10.63 33.65
N GLU A 501 8.36 11.73 32.98
CA GLU A 501 7.30 12.65 33.42
C GLU A 501 5.87 12.14 33.15
N GLY A 502 5.73 10.94 32.59
CA GLY A 502 4.43 10.28 32.38
C GLY A 502 3.76 10.63 31.05
N TYR A 503 4.40 11.36 30.13
CA TYR A 503 3.83 11.64 28.82
C TYR A 503 3.68 10.37 27.97
N ALA A 504 2.65 10.39 27.14
CA ALA A 504 2.17 9.24 26.41
C ALA A 504 1.44 9.68 25.14
N LEU A 505 1.64 8.97 24.04
CA LEU A 505 0.88 9.20 22.81
C LEU A 505 -0.50 8.54 22.94
N ALA A 506 -1.57 9.30 23.13
CA ALA A 506 -2.91 8.75 23.41
C ALA A 506 -3.36 7.68 22.37
N CYS A 507 -2.96 7.83 21.11
CA CYS A 507 -3.30 6.88 20.04
C CYS A 507 -2.49 5.57 20.03
N GLN A 508 -1.42 5.46 20.82
CA GLN A 508 -0.53 4.30 20.90
C GLN A 508 -0.32 3.80 22.34
N THR A 509 -1.04 4.38 23.30
CA THR A 509 -0.95 4.03 24.70
C THR A 509 -2.13 3.16 25.10
N VAL A 510 -1.81 2.00 25.62
CA VAL A 510 -2.74 0.97 26.07
C VAL A 510 -2.99 1.12 27.57
N VAL A 511 -4.26 1.08 27.95
CA VAL A 511 -4.72 1.10 29.34
C VAL A 511 -4.51 -0.28 29.98
N GLU A 512 -3.76 -0.35 31.07
CA GLU A 512 -3.45 -1.60 31.81
C GLU A 512 -3.83 -1.57 33.30
N SER A 513 -4.19 -0.40 33.81
CA SER A 513 -4.80 -0.22 35.13
C SER A 513 -5.78 0.96 35.09
N ASP A 514 -6.40 1.28 36.22
CA ASP A 514 -7.11 2.55 36.38
C ASP A 514 -6.15 3.73 36.18
N LEU A 515 -6.57 4.80 35.48
CA LEU A 515 -5.72 5.92 35.06
C LEU A 515 -6.31 7.30 35.42
N ASN A 516 -5.42 8.25 35.74
CA ASN A 516 -5.69 9.69 35.74
C ASN A 516 -4.82 10.40 34.68
N VAL A 517 -5.46 11.15 33.78
CA VAL A 517 -4.83 11.63 32.54
C VAL A 517 -5.06 13.14 32.39
N LEU A 518 -3.99 13.88 32.14
CA LEU A 518 -3.99 15.32 31.88
C LEU A 518 -3.81 15.60 30.39
N ILE A 519 -4.60 16.52 29.83
CA ILE A 519 -4.53 16.91 28.42
C ILE A 519 -3.84 18.27 28.26
N PRO A 520 -2.62 18.31 27.68
CA PRO A 520 -1.94 19.56 27.38
C PRO A 520 -2.69 20.42 26.35
N PRO A 521 -2.43 21.76 26.32
CA PRO A 521 -2.99 22.64 25.29
C PRO A 521 -2.66 22.14 23.89
N GLN A 522 -3.68 21.84 23.10
CA GLN A 522 -3.53 21.41 21.70
C GLN A 522 -3.35 22.64 20.80
N GLU A 523 -2.37 22.61 19.89
CA GLU A 523 -2.20 23.65 18.87
C GLU A 523 -3.49 23.79 18.05
N ARG A 524 -4.16 24.93 18.16
CA ARG A 524 -5.26 25.28 17.27
C ARG A 524 -4.66 25.70 15.94
N ILE A 525 -5.08 25.04 14.85
CA ILE A 525 -4.78 25.48 13.49
C ILE A 525 -5.25 26.94 13.37
N GLU A 526 -4.33 27.89 13.23
CA GLU A 526 -4.66 29.28 12.94
C GLU A 526 -5.34 29.36 11.58
N ARG A 527 -6.68 29.41 11.60
CA ARG A 527 -7.55 29.45 10.41
C ARG A 527 -7.48 30.81 9.72
N ARG A 528 -6.41 31.06 8.96
CA ARG A 528 -6.42 32.10 7.94
C ARG A 528 -5.63 31.64 6.72
N LEU A 529 -6.31 30.93 5.82
CA LEU A 529 -5.97 31.05 4.41
C LEU A 529 -6.13 32.52 4.05
N THR A 530 -5.07 33.14 3.53
CA THR A 530 -5.11 34.49 2.96
C THR A 530 -6.02 34.48 1.74
N THR A 531 -7.33 34.51 1.95
CA THR A 531 -8.35 34.69 0.90
C THR A 531 -8.35 36.11 0.31
N ASP A 532 -7.45 36.97 0.79
CA ASP A 532 -7.28 38.37 0.38
C ASP A 532 -6.31 38.57 -0.78
N LEU A 533 -5.67 37.51 -1.30
CA LEU A 533 -4.88 37.61 -2.53
C LEU A 533 -5.85 37.63 -3.72
N THR A 534 -5.92 38.78 -4.39
CA THR A 534 -6.61 39.07 -5.67
C THR A 534 -7.22 37.84 -6.33
N VAL A 535 -8.55 37.75 -6.27
CA VAL A 535 -9.39 36.83 -7.04
C VAL A 535 -8.82 36.78 -8.46
N ALA A 536 -8.22 35.66 -8.86
CA ALA A 536 -7.80 35.50 -10.24
C ALA A 536 -9.05 35.64 -11.11
N GLU A 537 -9.01 36.54 -12.08
CA GLU A 537 -10.15 36.77 -12.97
C GLU A 537 -10.39 35.49 -13.78
N VAL A 538 -11.45 34.77 -13.43
CA VAL A 538 -11.84 33.54 -14.14
C VAL A 538 -12.56 33.95 -15.41
N THR A 539 -11.91 33.73 -16.55
CA THR A 539 -12.50 34.01 -17.86
C THR A 539 -13.58 32.98 -18.18
N VAL A 540 -14.76 33.48 -18.54
CA VAL A 540 -15.86 32.64 -19.04
C VAL A 540 -15.43 31.97 -20.36
N PRO A 541 -15.77 30.69 -20.59
CA PRO A 541 -15.49 30.03 -21.87
C PRO A 541 -15.99 30.83 -23.07
N ILE A 542 -15.16 30.92 -24.12
CA ILE A 542 -15.49 31.67 -25.33
C ILE A 542 -16.73 31.04 -25.98
N GLY A 543 -17.71 31.87 -26.33
CA GLY A 543 -18.94 31.44 -26.98
C GLY A 543 -19.98 30.83 -26.03
N TYR A 544 -19.80 30.94 -24.72
CA TYR A 544 -20.77 30.46 -23.74
C TYR A 544 -22.16 31.10 -23.93
N ASP A 545 -23.17 30.26 -24.17
CA ASP A 545 -24.58 30.59 -24.19
C ASP A 545 -25.37 29.55 -23.38
N TYR A 546 -25.89 29.96 -22.22
CA TYR A 546 -26.58 29.08 -21.29
C TYR A 546 -27.74 28.30 -21.95
N ARG A 547 -28.38 28.84 -23.01
CA ARG A 547 -29.51 28.20 -23.69
C ARG A 547 -29.14 26.88 -24.37
N PHE A 548 -27.88 26.74 -24.77
CA PHE A 548 -27.37 25.55 -25.47
C PHE A 548 -26.56 24.62 -24.56
N TYR A 549 -25.82 25.19 -23.60
CA TYR A 549 -24.85 24.43 -22.78
C TYR A 549 -25.37 24.03 -21.41
N GLN A 550 -26.27 24.81 -20.79
CA GLN A 550 -26.87 24.44 -19.51
C GLN A 550 -27.96 23.38 -19.70
N SER A 551 -28.13 22.57 -18.67
CA SER A 551 -29.30 21.69 -18.50
C SER A 551 -30.45 22.40 -17.78
N ILE A 552 -30.14 23.39 -16.95
CA ILE A 552 -31.13 24.16 -16.18
C ILE A 552 -31.95 25.08 -17.09
N ARG A 553 -33.28 25.05 -16.97
CA ARG A 553 -34.21 25.97 -17.64
C ARG A 553 -35.09 26.68 -16.62
N ARG A 554 -35.34 27.96 -16.88
CA ARG A 554 -36.32 28.77 -16.17
C ARG A 554 -37.48 29.07 -17.09
N VAL A 555 -38.69 28.90 -16.60
CA VAL A 555 -39.92 29.13 -17.36
C VAL A 555 -40.94 29.88 -16.50
N ASN A 556 -41.37 31.03 -16.98
CA ASN A 556 -42.52 31.75 -16.43
C ASN A 556 -43.81 31.10 -16.93
N LEU A 557 -44.74 30.84 -16.01
CA LEU A 557 -46.01 30.16 -16.26
C LEU A 557 -47.15 30.98 -15.70
N THR A 558 -48.27 31.02 -16.42
CA THR A 558 -49.55 31.53 -15.92
C THR A 558 -50.55 30.39 -15.88
N ILE A 559 -50.95 29.98 -14.68
CA ILE A 559 -51.80 28.82 -14.45
C ILE A 559 -53.26 29.26 -14.29
N THR A 560 -54.19 28.56 -14.93
CA THR A 560 -55.62 28.86 -14.77
C THR A 560 -56.08 28.51 -13.34
N PRO A 561 -56.62 29.48 -12.57
CA PRO A 561 -57.14 29.23 -11.23
C PRO A 561 -58.28 28.20 -11.23
N PRO A 562 -58.48 27.43 -10.14
CA PRO A 562 -59.56 26.47 -10.02
C PRO A 562 -60.92 27.16 -10.00
N SER A 563 -61.93 26.52 -10.58
CA SER A 563 -63.30 27.00 -10.61
C SER A 563 -64.28 25.84 -10.43
N MET A 564 -65.58 26.13 -10.39
CA MET A 564 -66.60 25.07 -10.37
C MET A 564 -66.62 24.26 -11.69
N ASP A 565 -66.22 24.88 -12.81
CA ASP A 565 -66.18 24.24 -14.13
C ASP A 565 -64.88 23.45 -14.36
N ASP A 566 -63.83 23.74 -13.59
CA ASP A 566 -62.54 23.06 -13.65
C ASP A 566 -62.01 22.82 -12.23
N GLN A 567 -62.17 21.59 -11.75
CA GLN A 567 -61.78 21.12 -10.42
C GLN A 567 -60.50 20.25 -10.44
N THR A 568 -59.72 20.33 -11.52
CA THR A 568 -58.43 19.65 -11.66
C THR A 568 -57.48 19.99 -10.51
N ASP A 569 -56.70 19.02 -10.03
CA ASP A 569 -55.75 19.22 -8.94
C ASP A 569 -54.56 20.11 -9.33
N ASP A 570 -53.89 20.68 -8.32
CA ASP A 570 -52.82 21.68 -8.49
C ASP A 570 -51.61 21.14 -9.27
N LEU A 571 -51.24 19.86 -9.10
CA LEU A 571 -50.14 19.25 -9.84
C LEU A 571 -50.51 19.08 -11.30
N SER A 572 -51.68 18.51 -11.60
CA SER A 572 -52.17 18.34 -12.97
C SER A 572 -52.32 19.68 -13.71
N ARG A 573 -52.71 20.76 -13.00
CA ARG A 573 -52.71 22.14 -13.54
C ARG A 573 -51.30 22.61 -13.90
N LEU A 574 -50.35 22.47 -12.99
CA LEU A 574 -48.96 22.86 -13.21
C LEU A 574 -48.35 22.10 -14.40
N LEU A 575 -48.52 20.77 -14.44
CA LEU A 575 -48.05 19.92 -15.54
C LEU A 575 -48.71 20.27 -16.86
N THR A 576 -50.00 20.63 -16.85
CA THR A 576 -50.70 21.10 -18.06
C THR A 576 -50.14 22.43 -18.55
N ALA A 577 -49.87 23.38 -17.65
CA ALA A 577 -49.26 24.66 -18.01
C ALA A 577 -47.84 24.48 -18.57
N LEU A 578 -47.01 23.67 -17.91
CA LEU A 578 -45.67 23.31 -18.41
C LEU A 578 -45.72 22.71 -19.82
N ARG A 579 -46.65 21.80 -20.07
CA ARG A 579 -46.85 21.18 -21.39
C ARG A 579 -47.31 22.19 -22.45
N GLN A 580 -48.31 23.01 -22.12
CA GLN A 580 -48.92 23.92 -23.10
C GLN A 580 -48.06 25.15 -23.41
N GLN A 581 -47.38 25.70 -22.40
CA GLN A 581 -46.65 26.96 -22.50
C GLN A 581 -45.15 26.75 -22.78
N ALA A 582 -44.59 25.61 -22.36
CA ALA A 582 -43.14 25.35 -22.46
C ALA A 582 -42.78 23.97 -23.05
N GLN A 583 -43.76 23.17 -23.48
CA GLN A 583 -43.56 21.88 -24.16
C GLN A 583 -42.86 20.80 -23.33
N PHE A 584 -42.78 20.93 -22.00
CA PHE A 584 -42.27 19.88 -21.12
C PHE A 584 -43.36 18.84 -20.82
N THR A 585 -43.05 17.57 -21.06
CA THR A 585 -44.06 16.48 -21.01
C THR A 585 -43.75 15.38 -20.01
N ASN A 586 -42.50 15.24 -19.55
CA ASN A 586 -42.04 14.13 -18.73
C ASN A 586 -41.41 14.64 -17.41
N VAL A 587 -42.14 15.56 -16.77
CA VAL A 587 -41.68 16.29 -15.58
C VAL A 587 -41.84 15.43 -14.33
N ILE A 588 -40.72 15.17 -13.65
CA ILE A 588 -40.69 14.58 -12.31
C ILE A 588 -40.75 15.70 -11.27
N VAL A 589 -41.61 15.48 -10.26
CA VAL A 589 -41.77 16.38 -9.12
C VAL A 589 -41.50 15.59 -7.84
N SER A 590 -40.66 16.13 -6.98
CA SER A 590 -40.31 15.49 -5.71
C SER A 590 -41.43 15.61 -4.67
N MET A 591 -41.39 14.74 -3.66
CA MET A 591 -42.34 14.80 -2.55
C MET A 591 -42.25 16.11 -1.75
N GLU A 592 -41.07 16.73 -1.69
CA GLU A 592 -40.88 18.00 -0.99
C GLU A 592 -41.58 19.15 -1.69
N LEU A 593 -41.47 19.24 -3.02
CA LEU A 593 -42.20 20.21 -3.81
C LEU A 593 -43.71 19.94 -3.81
N LEU A 594 -44.14 18.67 -3.91
CA LEU A 594 -45.56 18.31 -3.83
C LEU A 594 -46.24 18.81 -2.56
N ARG A 595 -45.52 18.83 -1.43
CA ARG A 595 -46.02 19.37 -0.15
C ARG A 595 -46.24 20.89 -0.16
N ARG A 596 -45.63 21.62 -1.11
CA ARG A 596 -45.60 23.09 -1.15
C ARG A 596 -46.31 23.68 -2.37
N ILE A 597 -46.51 22.93 -3.46
CA ILE A 597 -47.10 23.45 -4.71
C ILE A 597 -48.41 24.20 -4.46
N GLY A 598 -49.34 23.62 -3.69
CA GLY A 598 -50.64 24.24 -3.47
C GLY A 598 -50.57 25.61 -2.77
N SER A 599 -49.67 25.79 -1.79
CA SER A 599 -49.49 27.10 -1.14
C SER A 599 -48.80 28.08 -2.07
N ILE A 600 -47.75 27.66 -2.78
CA ILE A 600 -47.00 28.49 -3.73
C ILE A 600 -47.93 29.05 -4.81
N LEU A 601 -48.74 28.19 -5.45
CA LEU A 601 -49.63 28.61 -6.53
C LEU A 601 -50.63 29.69 -6.08
N ARG A 602 -51.15 29.57 -4.85
CA ARG A 602 -52.12 30.52 -4.31
C ARG A 602 -51.49 31.83 -3.86
N GLU A 603 -50.34 31.76 -3.19
CA GLU A 603 -49.59 32.94 -2.75
C GLU A 603 -49.09 33.78 -3.93
N ALA A 604 -48.83 33.13 -5.06
CA ALA A 604 -48.33 33.75 -6.28
C ALA A 604 -49.42 34.23 -7.25
N ASP A 605 -50.70 34.17 -6.86
CA ASP A 605 -51.84 34.44 -7.73
C ASP A 605 -51.77 33.71 -9.08
N TRP A 606 -51.35 32.44 -9.03
CA TRP A 606 -51.23 31.53 -10.18
C TRP A 606 -50.23 31.95 -11.27
N GLU A 607 -49.40 32.96 -11.00
CA GLU A 607 -48.23 33.31 -11.79
C GLU A 607 -46.98 32.77 -11.10
N VAL A 608 -46.27 31.84 -11.73
CA VAL A 608 -45.12 31.18 -11.10
C VAL A 608 -43.97 31.02 -12.08
N THR A 609 -42.77 30.86 -11.54
CA THR A 609 -41.58 30.51 -12.32
C THR A 609 -41.14 29.11 -11.95
N ALA A 610 -41.13 28.20 -12.92
CA ALA A 610 -40.58 26.86 -12.77
C ALA A 610 -39.09 26.83 -13.12
N ILE A 611 -38.28 26.19 -12.26
CA ILE A 611 -36.87 25.87 -12.56
C ILE A 611 -36.76 24.37 -12.76
N LEU A 612 -36.33 23.96 -13.94
CA LEU A 612 -36.20 22.55 -14.32
C LEU A 612 -34.75 22.19 -14.64
N ASP A 613 -34.34 20.96 -14.33
CA ASP A 613 -33.16 20.33 -14.93
C ASP A 613 -33.58 19.38 -16.05
N ILE A 614 -32.84 19.38 -17.16
CA ILE A 614 -33.18 18.59 -18.34
C ILE A 614 -32.03 17.64 -18.67
N HIS A 615 -32.31 16.34 -18.63
CA HIS A 615 -31.34 15.28 -18.88
C HIS A 615 -31.82 14.30 -19.94
N GLU A 616 -30.88 13.75 -20.71
CA GLU A 616 -31.15 12.59 -21.55
C GLU A 616 -31.07 11.30 -20.72
N THR A 617 -32.06 10.43 -20.87
CA THR A 617 -32.07 9.13 -20.19
C THR A 617 -31.07 8.17 -20.80
N LEU A 618 -30.33 7.46 -19.93
CA LEU A 618 -29.37 6.42 -20.33
C LEU A 618 -30.04 5.36 -21.22
N GLY A 619 -29.46 5.10 -22.39
CA GLY A 619 -29.94 4.08 -23.34
C GLY A 619 -30.89 4.59 -24.43
N GLY A 620 -31.01 5.91 -24.61
CA GLY A 620 -31.83 6.51 -25.68
C GLY A 620 -33.34 6.55 -25.38
N GLY A 621 -33.71 6.51 -24.09
CA GLY A 621 -35.09 6.45 -23.62
C GLY A 621 -35.88 7.78 -23.65
N GLY A 622 -35.31 8.85 -24.23
CA GLY A 622 -35.91 10.18 -24.30
C GLY A 622 -35.38 11.17 -23.25
N ILE A 623 -35.97 12.37 -23.21
CA ILE A 623 -35.63 13.45 -22.29
C ILE A 623 -36.44 13.29 -20.99
N GLN A 624 -35.78 13.54 -19.85
CA GLN A 624 -36.40 13.58 -18.53
C GLN A 624 -36.20 14.97 -17.93
N GLU A 625 -37.28 15.56 -17.45
CA GLU A 625 -37.25 16.88 -16.85
C GLU A 625 -37.50 16.79 -15.34
N TRP A 626 -36.62 17.35 -14.52
CA TRP A 626 -36.78 17.37 -13.07
C TRP A 626 -37.16 18.77 -12.60
N LEU A 627 -38.30 18.93 -11.94
CA LEU A 627 -38.66 20.22 -11.35
C LEU A 627 -37.82 20.43 -10.08
N ILE A 628 -36.92 21.41 -10.10
CA ILE A 628 -36.04 21.76 -8.97
C ILE A 628 -36.75 22.71 -8.01
N ASP A 629 -37.40 23.74 -8.55
CA ASP A 629 -38.08 24.74 -7.73
C ASP A 629 -39.27 25.37 -8.45
N LEU A 630 -40.17 25.93 -7.65
CA LEU A 630 -41.32 26.69 -8.11
C LEU A 630 -41.36 28.01 -7.33
N LEU A 631 -40.96 29.09 -7.99
CA LEU A 631 -40.90 30.42 -7.39
C LEU A 631 -42.22 31.17 -7.61
N PRO A 632 -42.69 31.94 -6.62
CA PRO A 632 -43.87 32.78 -6.78
C PRO A 632 -43.57 33.98 -7.70
N GLY A 633 -44.49 34.27 -8.62
CA GLY A 633 -44.38 35.33 -9.62
C GLY A 633 -43.54 34.95 -10.83
N HIS A 634 -43.49 35.85 -11.82
CA HIS A 634 -42.59 35.74 -12.97
C HIS A 634 -41.23 36.34 -12.65
N SER A 635 -40.17 35.62 -12.98
CA SER A 635 -38.79 36.10 -12.86
C SER A 635 -38.34 36.78 -14.14
N TYR A 636 -37.41 37.73 -14.06
CA TYR A 636 -36.86 38.36 -15.24
C TYR A 636 -35.80 37.47 -15.90
N ASP A 637 -35.71 37.52 -17.24
CA ASP A 637 -34.76 36.70 -18.00
C ASP A 637 -33.29 36.93 -17.64
N TYR A 638 -32.96 38.09 -17.08
CA TYR A 638 -31.61 38.46 -16.63
C TYR A 638 -31.35 38.16 -15.15
N ASP A 639 -32.34 37.71 -14.38
CA ASP A 639 -32.12 37.36 -12.97
C ASP A 639 -31.19 36.13 -12.90
N PRO A 640 -30.12 36.14 -12.08
CA PRO A 640 -29.16 35.04 -12.06
C PRO A 640 -29.77 33.70 -11.67
N LEU A 641 -29.24 32.63 -12.24
CA LEU A 641 -29.41 31.27 -11.73
C LEU A 641 -28.11 30.83 -11.06
N TRP A 642 -28.17 30.41 -9.80
CA TRP A 642 -26.96 30.14 -9.04
C TRP A 642 -26.54 28.67 -9.13
N GLY A 643 -25.25 28.46 -9.40
CA GLY A 643 -24.60 27.16 -9.36
C GLY A 643 -23.30 27.21 -8.55
N ILE A 644 -22.80 26.07 -8.12
CA ILE A 644 -21.50 25.97 -7.45
C ILE A 644 -20.59 24.91 -8.07
N SER A 645 -19.28 25.19 -8.12
CA SER A 645 -18.27 24.17 -8.39
C SER A 645 -17.39 23.99 -7.16
N VAL A 646 -17.20 22.74 -6.75
CA VAL A 646 -16.48 22.37 -5.53
C VAL A 646 -15.32 21.44 -5.88
N ASP A 647 -14.14 21.78 -5.39
CA ASP A 647 -12.95 20.95 -5.43
C ASP A 647 -12.62 20.49 -3.99
N ILE A 648 -12.70 19.19 -3.74
CA ILE A 648 -12.41 18.57 -2.45
C ILE A 648 -11.01 17.99 -2.49
N GLY A 649 -10.03 18.84 -2.18
CA GLY A 649 -8.67 18.40 -1.92
C GLY A 649 -8.55 17.72 -0.55
N THR A 650 -7.53 16.89 -0.39
CA THR A 650 -7.19 16.29 0.92
C THR A 650 -6.92 17.40 1.94
N THR A 651 -6.15 18.43 1.55
CA THR A 651 -5.79 19.55 2.44
C THR A 651 -6.81 20.70 2.41
N THR A 652 -7.29 21.10 1.24
CA THR A 652 -8.09 22.32 1.03
C THR A 652 -9.37 21.99 0.28
N VAL A 653 -10.48 22.57 0.71
CA VAL A 653 -11.73 22.57 -0.06
C VAL A 653 -11.91 23.95 -0.68
N THR A 654 -12.16 24.00 -1.99
CA THR A 654 -12.43 25.24 -2.73
C THR A 654 -13.84 25.21 -3.30
N LEU A 655 -14.55 26.33 -3.21
CA LEU A 655 -15.89 26.50 -3.74
C LEU A 655 -15.98 27.80 -4.55
N TRP A 656 -16.49 27.70 -5.76
CA TRP A 656 -16.81 28.86 -6.60
C TRP A 656 -18.33 28.97 -6.75
N LEU A 657 -18.87 30.16 -6.52
CA LEU A 657 -20.27 30.49 -6.73
C LEU A 657 -20.42 31.20 -8.08
N VAL A 658 -21.29 30.66 -8.93
CA VAL A 658 -21.36 30.97 -10.35
C VAL A 658 -22.77 31.38 -10.74
N ASP A 659 -22.88 32.43 -11.55
CA ASP A 659 -24.12 32.74 -12.26
C ASP A 659 -24.17 31.92 -13.56
N LEU A 660 -25.08 30.96 -13.62
CA LEU A 660 -25.26 30.02 -14.72
C LEU A 660 -25.81 30.67 -16.00
N LEU A 661 -26.30 31.91 -15.96
CA LEU A 661 -26.73 32.60 -17.18
C LEU A 661 -25.56 33.25 -17.90
N THR A 662 -24.71 33.93 -17.14
CA THR A 662 -23.54 34.65 -17.66
C THR A 662 -22.28 33.80 -17.68
N GLY A 663 -22.27 32.70 -16.95
CA GLY A 663 -21.09 31.88 -16.69
C GLY A 663 -20.10 32.51 -15.70
N SER A 664 -20.37 33.72 -15.21
CA SER A 664 -19.38 34.47 -14.42
C SER A 664 -19.28 33.95 -12.98
N VAL A 665 -18.04 33.77 -12.50
CA VAL A 665 -17.76 33.42 -11.11
C VAL A 665 -17.93 34.68 -10.25
N LYS A 666 -18.90 34.68 -9.33
CA LYS A 666 -19.20 35.82 -8.44
C LYS A 666 -18.43 35.80 -7.14
N ALA A 667 -18.07 34.62 -6.64
CA ALA A 667 -17.26 34.47 -5.44
C ALA A 667 -16.39 33.22 -5.52
N GLN A 668 -15.16 33.31 -5.03
CA GLN A 668 -14.26 32.19 -4.80
C GLN A 668 -13.92 32.17 -3.31
N VAL A 669 -14.06 31.01 -2.68
CA VAL A 669 -13.74 30.79 -1.27
C VAL A 669 -13.03 29.45 -1.12
N SER A 670 -12.10 29.39 -0.17
CA SER A 670 -11.40 28.15 0.17
C SER A 670 -11.16 28.11 1.67
N GLU A 671 -11.22 26.91 2.24
CA GLU A 671 -10.90 26.65 3.65
C GLU A 671 -10.16 25.31 3.77
N TYR A 672 -9.47 25.10 4.88
CA TYR A 672 -8.92 23.79 5.19
C TYR A 672 -10.02 22.73 5.30
N ASN A 673 -9.73 21.56 4.75
CA ASN A 673 -10.60 20.42 4.88
C ASN A 673 -10.67 19.99 6.35
N GLY A 674 -11.86 20.05 6.95
CA GLY A 674 -12.07 19.69 8.36
C GLY A 674 -11.61 18.28 8.73
N GLN A 675 -11.51 17.38 7.74
CA GLN A 675 -11.02 16.02 7.91
C GLN A 675 -9.54 15.93 8.34
N ILE A 676 -8.74 16.98 8.17
CA ILE A 676 -7.32 17.03 8.60
C ILE A 676 -7.17 16.65 10.09
N SER A 677 -8.16 16.99 10.91
CA SER A 677 -8.15 16.69 12.36
C SER A 677 -8.09 15.20 12.69
N ARG A 678 -8.47 14.33 11.74
CA ARG A 678 -8.50 12.86 11.87
C ARG A 678 -7.55 12.15 10.90
N GLY A 679 -6.89 12.88 10.00
CA GLY A 679 -5.94 12.35 9.04
C GLY A 679 -5.42 13.42 8.08
N GLU A 680 -4.10 13.61 8.01
CA GLU A 680 -3.43 14.55 7.09
C GLU A 680 -3.44 14.03 5.64
N ASP A 681 -3.39 12.71 5.45
CA ASP A 681 -3.38 12.05 4.13
C ASP A 681 -4.57 11.11 3.90
N VAL A 682 -4.76 10.68 2.65
CA VAL A 682 -5.87 9.80 2.25
C VAL A 682 -5.85 8.43 2.97
N ILE A 683 -4.68 7.84 3.20
CA ILE A 683 -4.55 6.52 3.84
C ILE A 683 -4.92 6.59 5.31
N SER A 684 -4.42 7.61 6.02
CA SER A 684 -4.74 7.85 7.43
C SER A 684 -6.24 8.05 7.63
N ARG A 685 -6.91 8.77 6.71
CA ARG A 685 -8.37 8.92 6.71
C ARG A 685 -9.11 7.63 6.43
N ILE A 686 -8.66 6.80 5.48
CA ILE A 686 -9.28 5.49 5.22
C ILE A 686 -9.17 4.58 6.46
N VAL A 687 -8.01 4.59 7.11
CA VAL A 687 -7.78 3.82 8.35
C VAL A 687 -8.70 4.33 9.46
N TYR A 688 -8.85 5.64 9.61
CA TYR A 688 -9.77 6.22 10.58
C TYR A 688 -11.24 5.89 10.26
N ALA A 689 -11.64 6.02 9.00
CA ALA A 689 -12.99 5.72 8.53
C ALA A 689 -13.40 4.25 8.77
N SER A 690 -12.41 3.35 8.81
CA SER A 690 -12.61 1.92 9.05
C SER A 690 -12.84 1.59 10.54
N LYS A 691 -12.65 2.56 11.45
CA LYS A 691 -12.97 2.43 12.89
C LYS A 691 -14.46 2.71 13.13
N ASN A 692 -15.00 2.20 14.24
CA ASN A 692 -16.41 2.39 14.60
C ASN A 692 -16.80 3.88 14.65
N GLY A 693 -17.74 4.29 13.79
CA GLY A 693 -18.23 5.67 13.70
C GLY A 693 -17.34 6.66 12.93
N GLY A 694 -16.09 6.29 12.61
CA GLY A 694 -15.13 7.21 11.99
C GLY A 694 -15.52 7.68 10.59
N ARG A 695 -16.25 6.84 9.83
CA ARG A 695 -16.75 7.20 8.49
C ARG A 695 -17.77 8.33 8.53
N GLU A 696 -18.78 8.26 9.40
CA GLU A 696 -19.80 9.30 9.50
C GLU A 696 -19.21 10.61 10.02
N GLU A 697 -18.23 10.53 10.94
CA GLU A 697 -17.51 11.71 11.42
C GLU A 697 -16.73 12.41 10.29
N LEU A 698 -15.95 11.66 9.50
CA LEU A 698 -15.22 12.21 8.36
C LEU A 698 -16.17 12.79 7.29
N ARG A 699 -17.32 12.15 7.06
CA ARG A 699 -18.36 12.67 6.18
C ARG A 699 -18.90 14.01 6.69
N ASN A 700 -19.24 14.10 7.97
CA ASN A 700 -19.77 15.32 8.56
C ASN A 700 -18.75 16.46 8.51
N LEU A 701 -17.47 16.19 8.78
CA LEU A 701 -16.40 17.20 8.71
C LEU A 701 -16.26 17.82 7.32
N VAL A 702 -16.32 17.03 6.24
CA VAL A 702 -16.24 17.58 4.87
C VAL A 702 -17.53 18.32 4.48
N LEU A 703 -18.70 17.81 4.86
CA LEU A 703 -19.99 18.48 4.61
C LEU A 703 -20.09 19.82 5.35
N GLU A 704 -19.64 19.88 6.61
CA GLU A 704 -19.55 21.13 7.37
C GLU A 704 -18.64 22.14 6.69
N THR A 705 -17.48 21.71 6.21
CA THR A 705 -16.53 22.56 5.47
C THR A 705 -17.19 23.15 4.22
N ILE A 706 -17.82 22.31 3.38
CA ILE A 706 -18.50 22.74 2.14
C ILE A 706 -19.64 23.71 2.45
N ASN A 707 -20.47 23.39 3.45
CA ASN A 707 -21.62 24.20 3.80
C ASN A 707 -21.23 25.58 4.39
N GLN A 708 -20.15 25.64 5.18
CA GLN A 708 -19.60 26.91 5.66
C GLN A 708 -19.06 27.77 4.52
N LEU A 709 -18.35 27.15 3.58
CA LEU A 709 -17.87 27.83 2.37
C LEU A 709 -19.02 28.35 1.51
N LEU A 710 -20.08 27.55 1.33
CA LEU A 710 -21.28 27.95 0.60
C LEU A 710 -21.91 29.21 1.21
N GLU A 711 -22.12 29.22 2.53
CA GLU A 711 -22.64 30.40 3.23
C GLU A 711 -21.73 31.63 3.09
N LEU A 712 -20.41 31.44 3.16
CA LEU A 712 -19.44 32.51 2.99
C LEU A 712 -19.45 33.06 1.56
N ALA A 713 -19.54 32.20 0.55
CA ALA A 713 -19.60 32.59 -0.86
C ALA A 713 -20.87 33.39 -1.15
N CYS A 714 -22.03 32.93 -0.67
CA CYS A 714 -23.30 33.65 -0.80
C CYS A 714 -23.23 35.05 -0.17
N LYS A 715 -22.59 35.20 1.00
CA LYS A 715 -22.39 36.50 1.67
C LYS A 715 -21.44 37.44 0.92
N ARG A 716 -20.52 36.91 0.11
CA ARG A 716 -19.53 37.71 -0.65
C ARG A 716 -20.10 38.28 -1.96
N VAL A 717 -21.26 37.81 -2.42
CA VAL A 717 -21.88 38.33 -3.64
C VAL A 717 -22.32 39.77 -3.43
N VAL A 718 -21.85 40.67 -4.28
CA VAL A 718 -22.24 42.09 -4.27
C VAL A 718 -23.41 42.29 -5.23
N GLY A 719 -24.43 43.04 -4.80
CA GLY A 719 -25.58 43.42 -5.63
C GLY A 719 -26.75 42.43 -5.64
N TYR A 720 -26.59 41.24 -5.05
CA TYR A 720 -27.65 40.24 -4.92
C TYR A 720 -27.70 39.69 -3.49
N GLN A 721 -28.91 39.42 -2.99
CA GLN A 721 -29.09 38.70 -1.74
C GLN A 721 -29.23 37.19 -2.03
N VAL A 722 -28.11 36.49 -2.05
CA VAL A 722 -28.08 35.05 -2.36
C VAL A 722 -28.19 34.23 -1.08
N ARG A 723 -29.10 33.25 -1.06
CA ARG A 723 -29.19 32.21 -0.02
C ARG A 723 -28.65 30.91 -0.58
N SER A 724 -28.16 30.04 0.28
CA SER A 724 -27.66 28.72 -0.14
C SER A 724 -28.74 27.90 -0.87
N THR A 725 -30.00 28.04 -0.46
CA THR A 725 -31.16 27.39 -1.10
C THR A 725 -31.51 27.92 -2.49
N ASP A 726 -30.93 29.05 -2.92
CA ASP A 726 -31.14 29.59 -4.27
C ASP A 726 -30.18 28.93 -5.30
N VAL A 727 -29.24 28.11 -4.83
CA VAL A 727 -28.32 27.33 -5.68
C VAL A 727 -29.03 26.08 -6.18
N VAL A 728 -29.14 25.95 -7.51
CA VAL A 728 -29.93 24.91 -8.20
C VAL A 728 -29.08 23.83 -8.86
N LYS A 729 -27.75 24.01 -8.93
CA LYS A 729 -26.83 23.02 -9.50
C LYS A 729 -25.47 23.07 -8.82
N ALA A 730 -24.86 21.91 -8.62
CA ALA A 730 -23.52 21.77 -8.08
C ALA A 730 -22.71 20.74 -8.89
N THR A 731 -21.42 21.01 -9.07
CA THR A 731 -20.46 20.04 -9.61
C THR A 731 -19.32 19.86 -8.60
N ILE A 732 -18.92 18.61 -8.35
CA ILE A 732 -17.92 18.27 -7.34
C ILE A 732 -16.80 17.42 -7.97
N ALA A 733 -15.56 17.84 -7.77
CA ALA A 733 -14.35 17.10 -8.11
C ALA A 733 -13.52 16.83 -6.85
N GLY A 734 -12.73 15.76 -6.89
CA GLY A 734 -11.85 15.33 -5.81
C GLY A 734 -11.33 13.92 -6.04
N ASN A 735 -10.25 13.55 -5.35
CA ASN A 735 -9.72 12.20 -5.48
C ASN A 735 -10.73 11.15 -5.00
N SER A 736 -10.56 9.91 -5.44
CA SER A 736 -11.51 8.82 -5.19
C SER A 736 -11.83 8.63 -3.70
N THR A 737 -10.84 8.82 -2.81
CA THR A 737 -11.06 8.73 -1.36
C THR A 737 -11.96 9.86 -0.86
N MET A 738 -11.71 11.10 -1.28
CA MET A 738 -12.54 12.25 -0.88
C MET A 738 -14.00 12.09 -1.31
N MET A 739 -14.23 11.57 -2.52
CA MET A 739 -15.58 11.30 -3.02
C MET A 739 -16.29 10.21 -2.21
N HIS A 740 -15.59 9.13 -1.84
CA HIS A 740 -16.17 8.08 -1.00
C HIS A 740 -16.51 8.61 0.40
N LEU A 741 -15.64 9.42 1.00
CA LEU A 741 -15.89 10.01 2.33
C LEU A 741 -17.06 11.00 2.31
N LEU A 742 -17.17 11.85 1.29
CA LEU A 742 -18.30 12.77 1.12
C LEU A 742 -19.64 12.03 1.09
N LEU A 743 -19.69 10.91 0.35
CA LEU A 743 -20.91 10.14 0.12
C LEU A 743 -21.17 9.06 1.17
N GLY A 744 -20.30 8.92 2.18
CA GLY A 744 -20.42 7.87 3.20
C GLY A 744 -20.20 6.45 2.66
N ILE A 745 -19.54 6.30 1.51
CA ILE A 745 -19.24 5.02 0.89
C ILE A 745 -17.99 4.41 1.56
N PRO A 746 -17.96 3.10 1.88
CA PRO A 746 -16.76 2.47 2.44
C PRO A 746 -15.53 2.63 1.54
N ALA A 747 -14.47 3.25 2.07
CA ALA A 747 -13.21 3.50 1.37
C ALA A 747 -12.12 2.45 1.67
N GLY A 748 -12.41 1.43 2.49
CA GLY A 748 -11.40 0.48 2.99
C GLY A 748 -10.65 -0.28 1.89
N SER A 749 -11.35 -0.66 0.81
CA SER A 749 -10.78 -1.42 -0.31
C SER A 749 -9.81 -0.60 -1.18
N ILE A 750 -9.86 0.73 -1.13
CA ILE A 750 -8.98 1.62 -1.92
C ILE A 750 -7.51 1.36 -1.57
N ARG A 751 -7.21 1.11 -0.29
CA ARG A 751 -5.83 0.87 0.20
C ARG A 751 -5.44 -0.60 0.32
N LEU A 752 -6.36 -1.52 0.09
CA LEU A 752 -6.13 -2.95 0.26
C LEU A 752 -5.98 -3.58 -1.13
N SER A 753 -4.85 -4.25 -1.37
CA SER A 753 -4.62 -4.96 -2.63
C SER A 753 -5.82 -5.86 -2.95
N PRO A 754 -6.41 -5.77 -4.16
CA PRO A 754 -5.86 -5.15 -5.37
C PRO A 754 -6.25 -3.68 -5.63
N PHE A 755 -6.40 -2.87 -4.57
CA PHE A 755 -6.60 -1.41 -4.61
C PHE A 755 -7.82 -0.99 -5.43
N VAL A 756 -9.02 -1.39 -4.99
CA VAL A 756 -10.25 -1.23 -5.77
C VAL A 756 -11.22 -0.27 -5.08
N THR A 757 -11.72 0.71 -5.82
CA THR A 757 -12.81 1.62 -5.39
C THR A 757 -14.15 0.91 -5.43
N SER A 758 -15.10 1.31 -4.58
CA SER A 758 -16.48 0.82 -4.68
C SER A 758 -17.15 1.36 -5.95
N VAL A 759 -16.86 2.61 -6.32
CA VAL A 759 -17.44 3.29 -7.48
C VAL A 759 -16.55 4.46 -7.90
N ASN A 760 -16.34 4.63 -9.21
CA ASN A 760 -15.69 5.82 -9.79
C ASN A 760 -16.64 6.67 -10.64
N TYR A 761 -17.85 6.16 -10.95
CA TYR A 761 -18.85 6.81 -11.77
C TYR A 761 -20.13 6.94 -10.95
N MET A 762 -20.37 8.13 -10.41
CA MET A 762 -21.58 8.39 -9.64
C MET A 762 -22.74 8.71 -10.58
N PRO A 763 -23.97 8.26 -10.26
CA PRO A 763 -25.16 8.82 -10.88
C PRO A 763 -25.31 10.30 -10.49
N LEU A 764 -26.16 11.03 -11.20
CA LEU A 764 -26.58 12.35 -10.74
C LEU A 764 -27.31 12.20 -9.40
N LEU A 765 -26.93 13.02 -8.43
CA LEU A 765 -27.49 13.04 -7.08
C LEU A 765 -28.24 14.35 -6.85
N HIS A 766 -29.01 14.45 -5.77
CA HIS A 766 -29.58 15.72 -5.33
C HIS A 766 -28.93 16.24 -4.04
N GLY A 767 -29.06 17.55 -3.79
CA GLY A 767 -28.52 18.20 -2.60
C GLY A 767 -28.87 17.49 -1.29
N ARG A 768 -30.12 17.02 -1.17
CA ARG A 768 -30.62 16.25 -0.01
C ARG A 768 -29.93 14.89 0.20
N ASP A 769 -29.52 14.23 -0.89
CA ASP A 769 -28.95 12.88 -0.82
C ASP A 769 -27.49 12.94 -0.38
N VAL A 770 -26.78 13.97 -0.83
CA VAL A 770 -25.37 14.23 -0.48
C VAL A 770 -25.26 14.84 0.93
N GLY A 771 -26.13 15.79 1.26
CA GLY A 771 -26.11 16.55 2.53
C GLY A 771 -25.53 17.97 2.38
N ILE A 772 -25.50 18.51 1.17
CA ILE A 772 -25.07 19.89 0.90
C ILE A 772 -26.30 20.81 0.99
N LYS A 773 -26.20 21.92 1.71
CA LYS A 773 -27.29 22.87 2.00
C LYS A 773 -27.62 23.82 0.84
N VAL A 774 -27.62 23.29 -0.39
CA VAL A 774 -28.17 23.93 -1.58
C VAL A 774 -29.70 23.74 -1.64
N ASN A 775 -30.37 24.10 -2.74
CA ASN A 775 -31.76 23.66 -2.92
C ASN A 775 -31.82 22.11 -2.77
N PRO A 776 -32.75 21.54 -1.98
CA PRO A 776 -32.82 20.10 -1.75
C PRO A 776 -32.93 19.26 -3.03
N GLU A 777 -33.55 19.80 -4.08
CA GLU A 777 -33.68 19.18 -5.41
C GLU A 777 -32.57 19.60 -6.39
N ALA A 778 -31.66 20.49 -5.99
CA ALA A 778 -30.53 20.87 -6.83
C ALA A 778 -29.75 19.63 -7.24
N VAL A 779 -29.40 19.54 -8.52
CA VAL A 779 -28.58 18.43 -9.01
C VAL A 779 -27.13 18.63 -8.57
N VAL A 780 -26.57 17.58 -8.00
CA VAL A 780 -25.18 17.48 -7.55
C VAL A 780 -24.49 16.44 -8.42
N ASP A 781 -23.64 16.90 -9.34
CA ASP A 781 -22.86 16.05 -10.22
C ASP A 781 -21.47 15.81 -9.63
N CYS A 782 -21.27 14.59 -9.15
CA CYS A 782 -19.97 14.10 -8.71
C CYS A 782 -19.20 13.58 -9.92
N LEU A 783 -18.18 14.32 -10.35
CA LEU A 783 -17.42 13.99 -11.56
C LEU A 783 -16.73 12.62 -11.45
N PRO A 784 -16.48 11.95 -12.60
CA PRO A 784 -15.95 10.59 -12.59
C PRO A 784 -14.43 10.53 -12.39
N GLY A 785 -13.97 9.55 -11.61
CA GLY A 785 -12.55 9.21 -11.44
C GLY A 785 -12.12 8.01 -12.31
N VAL A 786 -10.86 7.57 -12.15
CA VAL A 786 -10.30 6.45 -12.92
C VAL A 786 -10.02 5.23 -12.05
N ALA A 787 -9.29 5.42 -10.95
CA ALA A 787 -8.78 4.35 -10.09
C ALA A 787 -8.77 4.78 -8.62
N SER A 788 -8.21 3.94 -7.75
CA SER A 788 -8.15 4.19 -6.30
C SER A 788 -7.40 5.47 -5.91
N TYR A 789 -6.34 5.80 -6.64
CA TYR A 789 -5.50 6.97 -6.37
C TYR A 789 -5.53 8.02 -7.47
N VAL A 790 -6.41 7.88 -8.46
CA VAL A 790 -6.64 8.88 -9.53
C VAL A 790 -8.13 9.11 -9.64
N GLY A 791 -8.58 10.23 -9.07
CA GLY A 791 -10.00 10.56 -8.99
C GLY A 791 -10.44 11.62 -9.99
N ALA A 792 -11.53 12.30 -9.62
CA ALA A 792 -12.22 13.24 -10.49
C ALA A 792 -11.53 14.61 -10.58
N ASP A 793 -10.70 14.92 -9.59
CA ASP A 793 -9.75 16.04 -9.62
C ASP A 793 -8.82 15.96 -10.83
N ILE A 794 -8.31 14.76 -11.14
CA ILE A 794 -7.40 14.56 -12.27
C ILE A 794 -8.13 14.54 -13.60
N THR A 795 -9.30 13.90 -13.71
CA THR A 795 -10.06 13.90 -14.97
C THR A 795 -10.57 15.30 -15.31
N ALA A 796 -11.05 16.05 -14.32
CA ALA A 796 -11.37 17.47 -14.45
C ALA A 796 -10.12 18.29 -14.81
N GLY A 797 -8.97 17.94 -14.21
CA GLY A 797 -7.70 18.59 -14.47
C GLY A 797 -7.24 18.44 -15.92
N VAL A 798 -7.23 17.20 -16.44
CA VAL A 798 -6.90 16.86 -17.83
C VAL A 798 -7.79 17.64 -18.79
N TYR A 799 -9.11 17.63 -18.59
CA TYR A 799 -10.03 18.38 -19.44
C TYR A 799 -9.73 19.89 -19.42
N SER A 800 -9.58 20.48 -18.23
CA SER A 800 -9.33 21.91 -18.10
C SER A 800 -7.97 22.32 -18.67
N SER A 801 -7.02 21.38 -18.78
CA SER A 801 -5.68 21.61 -19.33
C SER A 801 -5.64 21.61 -20.86
N GLY A 802 -6.68 21.05 -21.52
CA GLY A 802 -6.72 20.86 -22.96
C GLY A 802 -5.82 19.72 -23.48
N MET A 803 -5.23 18.93 -22.57
CA MET A 803 -4.38 17.78 -22.92
C MET A 803 -5.12 16.71 -23.73
N ASP A 804 -6.43 16.58 -23.54
CA ASP A 804 -7.25 15.62 -24.27
C ASP A 804 -7.69 16.10 -25.66
N ASP A 805 -7.32 17.32 -26.06
CA ASP A 805 -7.66 17.96 -27.34
C ASP A 805 -6.44 18.31 -28.20
N THR A 806 -5.26 17.80 -27.84
CA THR A 806 -4.01 18.13 -28.52
C THR A 806 -3.22 16.90 -28.90
N ASP A 807 -2.61 16.92 -30.09
CA ASP A 807 -1.74 15.84 -30.57
C ASP A 807 -0.31 15.93 -29.97
N LYS A 808 -0.03 16.99 -29.20
CA LYS A 808 1.25 17.15 -28.50
C LYS A 808 1.38 16.12 -27.39
N LEU A 809 2.55 15.49 -27.30
CA LEU A 809 2.84 14.59 -26.20
C LEU A 809 3.03 15.39 -24.92
N THR A 810 2.10 15.20 -23.99
CA THR A 810 1.94 16.06 -22.83
C THR A 810 2.16 15.27 -21.55
N LEU A 811 2.96 15.81 -20.63
CA LEU A 811 3.07 15.33 -19.26
C LEU A 811 2.33 16.28 -18.33
N PHE A 812 1.16 15.88 -17.86
CA PHE A 812 0.40 16.60 -16.86
C PHE A 812 0.76 16.07 -15.47
N MET A 813 1.06 16.96 -14.53
CA MET A 813 1.38 16.63 -13.15
C MET A 813 0.59 17.53 -12.22
N ASP A 814 -0.26 16.94 -11.37
CA ASP A 814 -0.91 17.65 -10.28
C ASP A 814 -0.04 17.49 -9.02
N VAL A 815 0.52 18.61 -8.54
CA VAL A 815 1.40 18.60 -7.37
C VAL A 815 0.58 18.99 -6.14
N GLY A 816 0.15 17.97 -5.40
CA GLY A 816 -0.52 18.10 -4.11
C GLY A 816 0.03 17.11 -3.08
N THR A 817 -0.84 16.65 -2.18
CA THR A 817 -0.49 15.67 -1.14
C THR A 817 -0.08 14.32 -1.76
N ASN A 818 -0.66 14.03 -2.92
CA ASN A 818 -0.29 12.95 -3.81
C ASN A 818 0.39 13.57 -5.04
N GLY A 819 1.26 12.81 -5.71
CA GLY A 819 1.78 13.18 -7.02
C GLY A 819 1.04 12.40 -8.10
N GLU A 820 -0.09 12.93 -8.58
CA GLU A 820 -0.82 12.36 -9.71
C GLU A 820 -0.23 12.84 -11.04
N ILE A 821 0.02 11.90 -11.94
CA ILE A 821 0.72 12.15 -13.20
C ILE A 821 -0.11 11.53 -14.34
N VAL A 822 -0.26 12.26 -15.43
CA VAL A 822 -0.90 11.80 -16.67
C VAL A 822 0.06 12.06 -17.83
N LEU A 823 0.27 11.05 -18.67
CA LEU A 823 1.07 11.13 -19.89
C LEU A 823 0.21 10.74 -21.09
N GLY A 824 0.30 11.49 -22.18
CA GLY A 824 -0.43 11.17 -23.40
C GLY A 824 -0.79 12.38 -24.26
N SER A 825 -1.86 12.23 -25.03
CA SER A 825 -2.38 13.20 -26.02
C SER A 825 -3.89 12.98 -26.23
N SER A 826 -4.46 13.61 -27.26
CA SER A 826 -5.83 13.37 -27.74
C SER A 826 -6.13 11.89 -28.03
N GLU A 827 -5.13 11.10 -28.45
CA GLU A 827 -5.31 9.71 -28.89
C GLU A 827 -5.29 8.69 -27.73
N TRP A 828 -4.44 8.90 -26.73
CA TRP A 828 -4.22 7.96 -25.63
C TRP A 828 -3.80 8.68 -24.36
N LEU A 829 -4.19 8.13 -23.20
CA LEU A 829 -3.86 8.67 -21.88
C LEU A 829 -3.49 7.52 -20.93
N VAL A 830 -2.34 7.63 -20.28
CA VAL A 830 -1.95 6.77 -19.15
C VAL A 830 -1.72 7.63 -17.91
N THR A 831 -1.99 7.06 -16.74
CA THR A 831 -1.85 7.79 -15.48
C THR A 831 -1.29 6.90 -14.39
N CYS A 832 -0.62 7.50 -13.43
CA CYS A 832 -0.24 6.87 -12.18
C CYS A 832 -0.39 7.88 -11.04
N ALA A 833 -0.38 7.36 -9.82
CA ALA A 833 -0.23 8.17 -8.61
C ALA A 833 1.02 7.70 -7.87
N CYS A 834 1.83 8.65 -7.39
CA CYS A 834 2.98 8.37 -6.54
C CYS A 834 2.78 8.99 -5.15
N SER A 835 3.24 8.26 -4.13
CA SER A 835 3.22 8.76 -2.75
C SER A 835 4.42 9.66 -2.52
N ALA A 836 4.29 10.93 -2.91
CA ALA A 836 5.29 11.96 -2.66
C ALA A 836 5.36 12.35 -1.16
N GLY A 837 4.21 12.31 -0.48
CA GLY A 837 4.09 12.83 0.88
C GLY A 837 4.09 14.36 0.92
N PRO A 838 3.63 14.97 2.02
CA PRO A 838 3.31 16.40 2.05
C PRO A 838 4.52 17.30 2.36
N ALA A 839 5.75 16.85 2.10
CA ALA A 839 6.96 17.60 2.43
C ALA A 839 6.99 18.97 1.74
N PHE A 840 6.62 19.02 0.45
CA PHE A 840 6.47 20.28 -0.29
C PHE A 840 5.20 21.08 0.07
N GLU A 841 4.31 20.57 0.91
CA GLU A 841 3.25 21.36 1.56
C GLU A 841 3.71 21.97 2.91
N GLY A 842 4.95 21.69 3.32
CA GLY A 842 5.53 22.10 4.60
C GLY A 842 5.23 21.12 5.75
N ALA A 843 4.51 20.02 5.51
CA ALA A 843 4.22 19.05 6.56
C ALA A 843 5.32 17.97 6.64
N GLY A 844 5.71 17.61 7.86
CA GLY A 844 6.83 16.69 8.09
C GLY A 844 8.21 17.36 7.97
N VAL A 845 8.26 18.69 7.91
CA VAL A 845 9.47 19.50 7.94
C VAL A 845 9.43 20.40 9.18
N VAL A 846 10.52 20.51 9.94
CA VAL A 846 10.57 21.17 11.26
C VAL A 846 10.00 22.58 11.24
N ASP A 847 10.58 23.47 10.44
CA ASP A 847 10.09 24.84 10.23
C ASP A 847 9.28 24.97 8.93
N GLY A 848 8.76 23.84 8.44
CA GLY A 848 7.90 23.79 7.27
C GLY A 848 6.51 24.35 7.59
N MET A 849 6.01 25.19 6.69
CA MET A 849 4.66 25.73 6.79
C MET A 849 4.02 25.88 5.41
N ARG A 850 2.72 26.15 5.37
CA ARG A 850 2.03 26.42 4.10
C ARG A 850 2.39 27.81 3.57
N ALA A 851 2.15 28.04 2.28
CA ALA A 851 2.35 29.33 1.63
C ALA A 851 1.32 30.38 2.12
N THR A 852 1.56 30.94 3.30
CA THR A 852 0.75 32.01 3.92
C THR A 852 1.65 33.16 4.36
N LYS A 853 1.05 34.28 4.79
CA LYS A 853 1.82 35.45 5.25
C LYS A 853 2.82 35.06 6.34
N GLY A 854 4.09 35.44 6.16
CA GLY A 854 5.19 35.09 7.06
C GLY A 854 5.98 33.85 6.63
N ALA A 855 5.56 33.11 5.60
CA ALA A 855 6.33 31.99 5.06
C ALA A 855 7.44 32.48 4.12
N ILE A 856 8.62 31.87 4.22
CA ILE A 856 9.72 32.05 3.28
C ILE A 856 9.38 31.30 1.98
N GLU A 857 9.26 32.02 0.87
CA GLU A 857 8.88 31.48 -0.44
C GLU A 857 10.04 31.28 -1.41
N GLU A 858 11.17 31.93 -1.16
CA GLU A 858 12.37 31.83 -1.98
C GLU A 858 13.61 32.12 -1.14
N VAL A 859 14.71 31.43 -1.45
CA VAL A 859 16.00 31.53 -0.77
C VAL A 859 17.09 31.59 -1.82
N TRP A 860 18.11 32.40 -1.58
CA TRP A 860 19.38 32.44 -2.30
C TRP A 860 20.51 32.34 -1.30
N ILE A 861 21.56 31.58 -1.59
CA ILE A 861 22.72 31.43 -0.71
C ILE A 861 23.96 31.91 -1.46
N ASN A 862 24.74 32.78 -0.83
CA ASN A 862 26.01 33.21 -1.40
C ASN A 862 27.03 32.05 -1.35
N GLY A 863 27.62 31.67 -2.49
CA GLY A 863 28.57 30.55 -2.58
C GLY A 863 29.90 30.78 -1.84
N ASP A 864 30.30 32.03 -1.60
CA ASP A 864 31.54 32.36 -0.89
C ASP A 864 31.31 32.50 0.63
N SER A 865 30.24 33.21 1.01
CA SER A 865 29.98 33.55 2.40
C SER A 865 28.99 32.62 3.10
N TYR A 866 28.28 31.77 2.36
CA TYR A 866 27.20 30.91 2.85
C TYR A 866 26.10 31.66 3.63
N GLU A 867 25.91 32.94 3.32
CA GLU A 867 24.85 33.76 3.92
C GLU A 867 23.57 33.69 3.06
N PRO A 868 22.41 33.37 3.65
CA PRO A 868 21.16 33.30 2.94
C PRO A 868 20.50 34.68 2.82
N THR A 869 19.91 34.95 1.67
CA THR A 869 18.90 35.99 1.47
C THR A 869 17.58 35.31 1.12
N TYR A 870 16.45 35.82 1.62
CA TYR A 870 15.16 35.18 1.43
C TYR A 870 14.02 36.17 1.22
N ARG A 871 12.95 35.69 0.59
CA ARG A 871 11.71 36.42 0.33
C ARG A 871 10.59 35.86 1.20
N VAL A 872 9.81 36.73 1.85
CA VAL A 872 8.71 36.35 2.74
C VAL A 872 7.37 36.77 2.16
N ILE A 873 6.41 35.84 2.10
CA ILE A 873 5.04 36.11 1.62
C ILE A 873 4.40 37.21 2.47
N GLY A 874 3.95 38.28 1.82
CA GLY A 874 3.34 39.43 2.48
C GLY A 874 4.34 40.34 3.23
N GLY A 875 5.64 40.11 3.07
CA GLY A 875 6.72 40.84 3.72
C GLY A 875 6.79 40.61 5.25
N GLY A 876 7.68 41.37 5.91
CA GLY A 876 7.84 41.31 7.36
C GLY A 876 8.82 40.22 7.83
N ARG A 877 8.67 39.81 9.09
CA ARG A 877 9.54 38.79 9.72
C ARG A 877 9.06 37.39 9.37
N PRO A 878 9.95 36.43 9.08
CA PRO A 878 9.56 35.06 8.76
C PRO A 878 9.09 34.29 10.00
N ARG A 879 8.24 33.29 9.74
CA ARG A 879 7.69 32.32 10.71
C ARG A 879 8.01 30.86 10.38
N GLY A 880 8.51 30.59 9.17
CA GLY A 880 8.77 29.26 8.65
C GLY A 880 8.99 29.30 7.13
N ILE A 881 9.03 28.14 6.50
CA ILE A 881 9.39 27.95 5.09
C ILE A 881 8.25 27.25 4.35
N CYS A 882 7.75 27.80 3.24
CA CYS A 882 6.79 27.10 2.39
C CYS A 882 7.45 26.25 1.31
N GLY A 883 6.70 25.39 0.64
CA GLY A 883 7.29 24.41 -0.29
C GLY A 883 8.15 24.99 -1.41
N SER A 884 7.81 26.16 -1.96
CA SER A 884 8.67 26.85 -2.93
C SER A 884 10.00 27.29 -2.30
N GLY A 885 9.96 27.72 -1.03
CA GLY A 885 11.14 28.00 -0.21
C GLY A 885 11.94 26.74 0.09
N LEU A 886 11.28 25.60 0.33
CA LEU A 886 11.92 24.29 0.55
C LEU A 886 12.63 23.77 -0.70
N ILE A 887 12.02 23.93 -1.87
CA ILE A 887 12.68 23.62 -3.16
C ILE A 887 13.89 24.54 -3.35
N SER A 888 13.72 25.84 -3.11
CA SER A 888 14.78 26.83 -3.32
C SER A 888 15.96 26.61 -2.38
N VAL A 889 15.72 26.44 -1.08
CA VAL A 889 16.79 26.25 -0.10
C VAL A 889 17.57 24.95 -0.34
N LEU A 890 16.88 23.86 -0.70
CA LEU A 890 17.55 22.60 -1.02
C LEU A 890 18.42 22.73 -2.28
N ALA A 891 17.91 23.41 -3.32
CA ALA A 891 18.67 23.68 -4.52
C ALA A 891 19.90 24.55 -4.24
N GLU A 892 19.75 25.64 -3.49
CA GLU A 892 20.86 26.54 -3.14
C GLU A 892 21.89 25.86 -2.25
N MET A 893 21.48 25.09 -1.24
CA MET A 893 22.39 24.33 -0.38
C MET A 893 23.18 23.29 -1.18
N PHE A 894 22.54 22.67 -2.18
CA PHE A 894 23.20 21.73 -3.08
C PHE A 894 24.21 22.43 -4.00
N MET A 895 23.79 23.52 -4.67
CA MET A 895 24.66 24.23 -5.60
C MET A 895 25.89 24.81 -4.88
N THR A 896 25.69 25.44 -3.72
CA THR A 896 26.79 26.03 -2.93
C THR A 896 27.66 25.02 -2.16
N GLY A 897 27.37 23.72 -2.22
CA GLY A 897 28.15 22.69 -1.54
C GLY A 897 27.95 22.61 -0.02
N ILE A 898 26.91 23.26 0.53
CA ILE A 898 26.47 23.05 1.92
C ILE A 898 25.92 21.62 2.08
N VAL A 899 25.30 21.08 1.03
CA VAL A 899 24.77 19.72 0.99
C VAL A 899 25.38 18.95 -0.17
N ASP A 900 25.80 17.71 0.08
CA ASP A 900 26.30 16.81 -0.95
C ASP A 900 25.18 16.17 -1.81
N LYS A 901 25.55 15.39 -2.82
CA LYS A 901 24.58 14.71 -3.69
C LYS A 901 23.66 13.73 -2.94
N ALA A 902 24.04 13.25 -1.75
CA ALA A 902 23.25 12.31 -0.97
C ALA A 902 22.36 13.02 0.07
N GLY A 903 22.36 14.35 0.15
CA GLY A 903 21.59 15.10 1.14
C GLY A 903 22.29 15.30 2.48
N ASN A 904 23.58 14.98 2.60
CA ASN A 904 24.32 15.19 3.83
C ASN A 904 24.78 16.64 3.91
N ILE A 905 24.52 17.28 5.04
CA ILE A 905 25.07 18.61 5.35
C ILE A 905 26.58 18.48 5.60
N ASN A 906 27.37 19.34 4.96
CA ASN A 906 28.81 19.39 5.07
C ASN A 906 29.25 19.85 6.46
N ASN A 907 29.52 18.89 7.35
CA ASN A 907 29.95 19.13 8.73
C ASN A 907 31.42 19.62 8.85
N HIS A 908 32.16 19.66 7.74
CA HIS A 908 33.50 20.25 7.68
C HIS A 908 33.45 21.75 7.35
N LEU A 909 32.28 22.28 7.01
CA LEU A 909 32.10 23.70 6.74
C LEU A 909 32.05 24.47 8.06
N GLU A 910 33.14 25.17 8.40
CA GLU A 910 33.21 26.02 9.58
C GLU A 910 32.43 27.33 9.37
N HIS A 911 31.10 27.26 9.53
CA HIS A 911 30.22 28.42 9.42
C HIS A 911 29.19 28.46 10.56
N PRO A 912 28.90 29.62 11.18
CA PRO A 912 27.96 29.71 12.31
C PRO A 912 26.55 29.19 12.03
N ARG A 913 26.14 29.17 10.75
CA ARG A 913 24.83 28.65 10.32
C ARG A 913 24.79 27.14 10.18
N VAL A 914 25.93 26.45 10.09
CA VAL A 914 26.00 24.99 10.03
C VAL A 914 26.35 24.48 11.42
N ARG A 915 25.40 23.82 12.08
CA ARG A 915 25.58 23.34 13.46
C ARG A 915 24.88 22.02 13.69
N GLN A 916 25.16 21.42 14.83
CA GLN A 916 24.45 20.24 15.32
C GLN A 916 23.23 20.69 16.15
N GLY A 917 22.04 20.32 15.70
CA GLY A 917 20.77 20.52 16.40
C GLY A 917 20.17 19.20 16.92
N GLU A 918 18.91 19.24 17.38
CA GLU A 918 18.20 18.09 17.97
C GLU A 918 17.94 16.97 16.96
N HIS A 919 17.79 17.31 15.69
CA HIS A 919 17.49 16.37 14.60
C HIS A 919 18.71 16.10 13.69
N GLY A 920 19.92 16.28 14.23
CA GLY A 920 21.18 16.11 13.51
C GLY A 920 21.76 17.43 13.05
N TRP A 921 22.58 17.40 12.00
CA TRP A 921 23.12 18.63 11.42
C TRP A 921 22.00 19.46 10.79
N GLU A 922 22.11 20.79 10.92
CA GLU A 922 21.14 21.75 10.42
C GLU A 922 21.82 22.99 9.85
N TYR A 923 21.12 23.66 8.94
CA TYR A 923 21.49 24.96 8.38
C TYR A 923 20.49 26.04 8.82
N VAL A 924 20.97 27.11 9.45
CA VAL A 924 20.14 28.21 9.93
C VAL A 924 19.87 29.21 8.81
N ILE A 925 18.61 29.32 8.40
CA ILE A 925 18.15 30.24 7.34
C ILE A 925 17.91 31.63 7.92
N ALA A 926 17.18 31.72 9.04
CA ALA A 926 16.89 33.00 9.71
C ALA A 926 17.12 32.87 11.22
N TRP A 927 17.83 33.84 11.80
CA TRP A 927 18.08 33.90 13.24
C TRP A 927 16.84 34.33 14.01
N GLY A 928 16.68 33.87 15.26
CA GLY A 928 15.56 34.23 16.13
C GLY A 928 15.43 35.75 16.38
N THR A 929 16.49 36.53 16.21
CA THR A 929 16.42 38.00 16.24
C THR A 929 15.51 38.55 15.13
N ASP A 930 15.50 37.89 13.97
CA ASP A 930 14.86 38.30 12.73
C ASP A 930 13.50 37.64 12.51
N THR A 931 13.19 36.55 13.22
CA THR A 931 11.90 35.85 13.13
C THR A 931 10.80 36.49 13.99
N GLU A 932 9.55 36.19 13.66
CA GLU A 932 8.38 36.67 14.39
C GLU A 932 8.25 36.01 15.77
N HIS A 933 8.46 34.69 15.84
CA HIS A 933 8.32 33.87 17.06
C HIS A 933 9.58 33.81 17.92
N LYS A 934 10.65 34.53 17.56
CA LYS A 934 11.91 34.61 18.33
C LYS A 934 12.66 33.29 18.49
N ARG A 935 12.50 32.38 17.52
CA ARG A 935 13.28 31.14 17.39
C ARG A 935 13.96 31.12 16.03
N ASP A 936 15.09 30.43 15.92
CA ASP A 936 15.76 30.23 14.63
C ASP A 936 14.84 29.44 13.68
N ILE A 937 14.90 29.73 12.38
CA ILE A 937 14.29 28.92 11.32
C ILE A 937 15.43 28.16 10.63
N VAL A 938 15.34 26.85 10.62
CA VAL A 938 16.39 25.93 10.17
C VAL A 938 15.88 24.94 9.13
N ILE A 939 16.82 24.36 8.39
CA ILE A 939 16.62 23.11 7.64
C ILE A 939 17.53 22.04 8.22
N THR A 940 16.93 20.94 8.68
CA THR A 940 17.64 19.83 9.31
C THR A 940 17.94 18.71 8.29
N HIS A 941 18.86 17.82 8.64
CA HIS A 941 19.13 16.62 7.84
C HIS A 941 17.87 15.75 7.64
N VAL A 942 17.01 15.61 8.66
CA VAL A 942 15.75 14.86 8.56
C VAL A 942 14.78 15.50 7.57
N ASP A 943 14.76 16.84 7.51
CA ASP A 943 13.94 17.58 6.55
C ASP A 943 14.41 17.33 5.11
N ILE A 944 15.73 17.41 4.87
CA ILE A 944 16.35 17.11 3.57
C ILE A 944 15.97 15.69 3.13
N ASP A 945 16.09 14.73 4.04
CA ASP A 945 15.72 13.34 3.82
C ASP A 945 14.25 13.15 3.38
N ASN A 946 13.33 13.90 4.01
CA ASN A 946 11.92 13.92 3.62
C ASN A 946 11.71 14.54 2.23
N LEU A 947 12.41 15.64 1.93
CA LEU A 947 12.35 16.30 0.61
C LEU A 947 12.90 15.39 -0.50
N LEU A 948 14.00 14.68 -0.24
CA LEU A 948 14.59 13.71 -1.18
C LEU A 948 13.65 12.55 -1.48
N ARG A 949 12.95 12.02 -0.47
CA ARG A 949 11.91 11.00 -0.68
C ARG A 949 10.76 11.54 -1.52
N ALA A 950 10.28 12.74 -1.23
CA ALA A 950 9.16 13.34 -1.96
C ALA A 950 9.50 13.57 -3.44
N LYS A 951 10.65 14.19 -3.71
CA LYS A 951 11.08 14.44 -5.09
C LYS A 951 11.44 13.16 -5.82
N GLY A 952 12.05 12.19 -5.13
CA GLY A 952 12.41 10.89 -5.71
C GLY A 952 11.17 10.10 -6.14
N ALA A 953 10.08 10.16 -5.37
CA ALA A 953 8.82 9.52 -5.72
C ALA A 953 8.18 10.13 -6.98
N ILE A 954 8.18 11.46 -7.09
CA ILE A 954 7.66 12.17 -8.26
C ILE A 954 8.50 11.87 -9.50
N PHE A 955 9.82 11.99 -9.39
CA PHE A 955 10.76 11.69 -10.49
C PHE A 955 10.60 10.26 -11.00
N ALA A 956 10.58 9.29 -10.09
CA ALA A 956 10.36 7.89 -10.43
C ALA A 956 8.98 7.66 -11.06
N GLY A 957 7.96 8.37 -10.58
CA GLY A 957 6.59 8.29 -11.07
C GLY A 957 6.50 8.58 -12.57
N TYR A 958 6.89 9.78 -13.01
CA TYR A 958 6.78 10.12 -14.44
C TYR A 958 7.77 9.34 -15.31
N THR A 959 8.94 8.98 -14.78
CA THR A 959 9.97 8.28 -15.57
C THR A 959 9.55 6.84 -15.84
N VAL A 960 9.02 6.13 -14.83
CA VAL A 960 8.49 4.77 -15.00
C VAL A 960 7.21 4.79 -15.82
N LEU A 961 6.34 5.79 -15.63
CA LEU A 961 5.15 5.95 -16.47
C LEU A 961 5.54 6.07 -17.95
N ALA A 962 6.49 6.95 -18.30
CA ALA A 962 6.97 7.12 -19.66
C ALA A 962 7.66 5.86 -20.20
N ALA A 963 8.53 5.22 -19.40
CA ALA A 963 9.21 3.99 -19.77
C ALA A 963 8.24 2.82 -20.03
N SER A 964 7.16 2.72 -19.27
CA SER A 964 6.14 1.66 -19.41
C SER A 964 5.43 1.69 -20.77
N VAL A 965 5.34 2.87 -21.40
CA VAL A 965 4.78 3.08 -22.74
C VAL A 965 5.85 3.30 -23.81
N GLY A 966 7.14 3.15 -23.45
CA GLY A 966 8.26 3.27 -24.39
C GLY A 966 8.54 4.70 -24.87
N VAL A 967 8.13 5.71 -24.10
CA VAL A 967 8.36 7.13 -24.39
C VAL A 967 9.62 7.60 -23.66
N PRO A 968 10.66 8.07 -24.37
CA PRO A 968 11.78 8.76 -23.74
C PRO A 968 11.38 10.19 -23.33
N MET A 969 12.00 10.70 -22.25
CA MET A 969 11.62 11.99 -21.66
C MET A 969 11.84 13.20 -22.58
N ASP A 970 12.78 13.12 -23.52
CA ASP A 970 13.09 14.19 -24.47
C ASP A 970 12.00 14.42 -25.55
N MET A 971 11.15 13.40 -25.78
CA MET A 971 9.98 13.48 -26.67
C MET A 971 8.78 14.22 -26.08
N ILE A 972 8.81 14.59 -24.79
CA ILE A 972 7.69 15.32 -24.16
C ILE A 972 7.67 16.76 -24.70
N ASP A 973 6.64 17.09 -25.48
CA ASP A 973 6.48 18.40 -26.12
C ASP A 973 6.13 19.50 -25.12
N GLN A 974 5.37 19.17 -24.08
CA GLN A 974 4.95 20.11 -23.05
C GLN A 974 4.69 19.43 -21.71
N MET A 975 4.99 20.15 -20.63
CA MET A 975 4.73 19.75 -19.25
C MET A 975 3.76 20.72 -18.59
N LEU A 976 2.59 20.22 -18.23
CA LEU A 976 1.51 20.99 -17.63
C LEU A 976 1.49 20.72 -16.12
N ILE A 977 1.69 21.75 -15.31
CA ILE A 977 1.75 21.62 -13.85
C ILE A 977 0.47 22.21 -13.25
N GLY A 978 -0.34 21.34 -12.67
CA GLY A 978 -1.54 21.64 -11.90
C GLY A 978 -1.26 21.76 -10.40
N GLY A 979 -2.32 22.05 -9.65
CA GLY A 979 -2.29 22.14 -8.20
C GLY A 979 -2.04 23.55 -7.68
N SER A 980 -2.50 23.80 -6.45
CA SER A 980 -2.32 25.10 -5.77
C SER A 980 -0.86 25.41 -5.47
N PHE A 981 -0.03 24.37 -5.30
CA PHE A 981 1.40 24.47 -5.11
C PHE A 981 2.14 24.81 -6.41
N GLY A 982 1.71 24.23 -7.55
CA GLY A 982 2.34 24.37 -8.86
C GLY A 982 2.63 25.82 -9.25
N LYS A 983 1.72 26.75 -8.92
CA LYS A 983 1.84 28.18 -9.27
C LYS A 983 3.15 28.86 -8.81
N TYR A 984 3.79 28.35 -7.76
CA TYR A 984 4.95 28.98 -7.13
C TYR A 984 6.26 28.19 -7.29
N ILE A 985 6.26 27.13 -8.10
CA ILE A 985 7.46 26.32 -8.31
C ILE A 985 8.44 27.07 -9.22
N ASN A 986 9.64 27.32 -8.74
CA ASN A 986 10.76 27.74 -9.57
C ASN A 986 11.29 26.53 -10.35
N VAL A 987 11.04 26.50 -11.67
CA VAL A 987 11.41 25.38 -12.56
C VAL A 987 12.90 25.08 -12.48
N GLU A 988 13.76 26.10 -12.51
CA GLU A 988 15.21 25.93 -12.47
C GLU A 988 15.64 25.22 -11.17
N LYS A 989 15.14 25.70 -10.03
CA LYS A 989 15.43 25.10 -8.71
C LYS A 989 14.90 23.68 -8.60
N ALA A 990 13.71 23.42 -9.16
CA ALA A 990 13.10 22.09 -9.18
C ALA A 990 13.89 21.10 -10.07
N VAL A 991 14.46 21.56 -11.18
CA VAL A 991 15.39 20.76 -12.01
C VAL A 991 16.72 20.53 -11.28
N GLN A 992 17.27 21.54 -10.59
CA GLN A 992 18.51 21.44 -9.81
C GLN A 992 18.44 20.36 -8.72
N ILE A 993 17.28 20.17 -8.09
CA ILE A 993 17.08 19.09 -7.10
C ILE A 993 16.61 17.77 -7.71
N GLY A 994 16.32 17.74 -9.01
CA GLY A 994 15.78 16.58 -9.72
C GLY A 994 14.35 16.20 -9.33
N LEU A 995 13.52 17.21 -9.06
CA LEU A 995 12.05 17.06 -8.92
C LEU A 995 11.37 17.05 -10.29
N LEU A 996 11.83 17.92 -11.20
CA LEU A 996 11.34 18.03 -12.57
C LEU A 996 12.40 17.51 -13.56
N PRO A 997 12.00 17.02 -14.74
CA PRO A 997 12.96 16.63 -15.77
C PRO A 997 13.68 17.85 -16.34
N ASP A 998 14.93 17.67 -16.77
CA ASP A 998 15.72 18.72 -17.41
C ASP A 998 15.25 18.97 -18.84
N LEU A 999 14.19 19.77 -18.97
CA LEU A 999 13.57 20.18 -20.23
C LEU A 999 13.72 21.69 -20.46
N PRO A 1000 13.62 22.16 -21.72
CA PRO A 1000 13.55 23.59 -22.00
C PRO A 1000 12.42 24.29 -21.26
N TRP A 1001 12.71 25.48 -20.71
CA TRP A 1001 11.76 26.24 -19.86
C TRP A 1001 10.43 26.56 -20.56
N ASP A 1002 10.45 26.79 -21.87
CA ASP A 1002 9.28 27.10 -22.70
C ASP A 1002 8.30 25.92 -22.85
N ARG A 1003 8.68 24.71 -22.44
CA ARG A 1003 7.78 23.54 -22.38
C ARG A 1003 6.94 23.49 -21.10
N PHE A 1004 7.27 24.26 -20.06
CA PHE A 1004 6.55 24.23 -18.78
C PHE A 1004 5.41 25.26 -18.76
N GLN A 1005 4.22 24.82 -18.34
CA GLN A 1005 3.05 25.69 -18.15
C GLN A 1005 2.39 25.43 -16.81
N PHE A 1006 2.10 26.50 -16.07
CA PHE A 1006 1.47 26.43 -14.76
C PHE A 1006 -0.01 26.81 -14.86
N LEU A 1007 -0.88 25.86 -14.49
CA LEU A 1007 -2.32 25.99 -14.74
C LEU A 1007 -3.13 26.34 -13.48
N GLY A 1008 -2.51 26.33 -12.29
CA GLY A 1008 -3.18 26.57 -11.02
C GLY A 1008 -4.11 25.42 -10.63
N ASN A 1009 -5.26 25.74 -9.99
CA ASN A 1009 -6.22 24.72 -9.59
C ASN A 1009 -7.06 24.23 -10.79
N THR A 1010 -6.55 23.20 -11.46
CA THR A 1010 -7.16 22.57 -12.63
C THR A 1010 -8.42 21.76 -12.28
N SER A 1011 -8.49 21.19 -11.06
CA SER A 1011 -9.67 20.49 -10.56
C SER A 1011 -10.88 21.42 -10.45
N ALA A 1012 -10.74 22.55 -9.75
CA ALA A 1012 -11.81 23.55 -9.61
C ALA A 1012 -12.25 24.12 -10.96
N ARG A 1013 -11.29 24.38 -11.87
CA ARG A 1013 -11.58 24.89 -13.21
C ARG A 1013 -12.33 23.86 -14.06
N GLY A 1014 -11.94 22.58 -14.01
CA GLY A 1014 -12.65 21.51 -14.72
C GLY A 1014 -14.07 21.27 -14.16
N ALA A 1015 -14.24 21.33 -12.84
CA ALA A 1015 -15.56 21.28 -12.20
C ALA A 1015 -16.44 22.47 -12.62
N TYR A 1016 -15.87 23.68 -12.72
CA TYR A 1016 -16.56 24.86 -13.25
C TYR A 1016 -16.97 24.70 -14.71
N TYR A 1017 -16.12 24.15 -15.58
CA TYR A 1017 -16.50 23.92 -16.97
C TYR A 1017 -17.62 22.88 -17.10
N ALA A 1018 -17.57 21.79 -16.33
CA ALA A 1018 -18.65 20.81 -16.31
C ALA A 1018 -19.96 21.34 -15.70
N LEU A 1019 -19.87 22.28 -14.75
CA LEU A 1019 -21.03 23.01 -14.25
C LEU A 1019 -21.70 23.79 -15.37
N LEU A 1020 -20.90 24.47 -16.20
CA LEU A 1020 -21.35 25.35 -17.29
C LEU A 1020 -21.81 24.61 -18.56
N ASP A 1021 -21.22 23.47 -18.89
CA ASP A 1021 -21.46 22.78 -20.15
C ASP A 1021 -21.64 21.26 -19.95
N ARG A 1022 -22.79 20.75 -20.35
CA ARG A 1022 -23.08 19.31 -20.38
C ARG A 1022 -22.09 18.52 -21.27
N ASN A 1023 -21.62 19.11 -22.36
CA ASN A 1023 -20.63 18.46 -23.24
C ASN A 1023 -19.27 18.37 -22.56
N ALA A 1024 -18.88 19.41 -21.80
CA ALA A 1024 -17.68 19.37 -20.96
C ALA A 1024 -17.76 18.23 -19.94
N ARG A 1025 -18.92 18.06 -19.31
CA ARG A 1025 -19.19 16.94 -18.42
C ARG A 1025 -19.01 15.59 -19.15
N GLU A 1026 -19.66 15.40 -20.30
CA GLU A 1026 -19.55 14.15 -21.06
C GLU A 1026 -18.11 13.85 -21.50
N ARG A 1027 -17.37 14.89 -21.87
CA ARG A 1027 -15.95 14.80 -22.25
C ARG A 1027 -15.06 14.38 -21.07
N ILE A 1028 -15.30 14.90 -19.86
CA ILE A 1028 -14.63 14.41 -18.63
C ILE A 1028 -14.93 12.93 -18.38
N GLN A 1029 -16.16 12.48 -18.61
CA GLN A 1029 -16.51 11.07 -18.49
C GLN A 1029 -15.81 10.20 -19.54
N ASP A 1030 -15.64 10.69 -20.75
CA ASP A 1030 -14.89 10.00 -21.81
C ASP A 1030 -13.38 9.93 -21.50
N ILE A 1031 -12.79 11.03 -20.99
CA ILE A 1031 -11.40 11.05 -20.49
C ILE A 1031 -11.21 9.99 -19.41
N ALA A 1032 -12.12 9.91 -18.43
CA ALA A 1032 -12.07 8.93 -17.36
C ALA A 1032 -12.12 7.47 -17.87
N ARG A 1033 -12.80 7.22 -18.99
CA ARG A 1033 -12.90 5.89 -19.63
C ARG A 1033 -11.67 5.53 -20.45
N ARG A 1034 -11.05 6.49 -21.12
CA ARG A 1034 -9.88 6.28 -21.98
C ARG A 1034 -8.57 6.21 -21.19
N MET A 1035 -8.52 6.87 -20.04
CA MET A 1035 -7.32 6.94 -19.21
C MET A 1035 -7.01 5.60 -18.54
N THR A 1036 -5.80 5.07 -18.79
CA THR A 1036 -5.34 3.79 -18.25
C THR A 1036 -4.47 4.00 -17.02
N TYR A 1037 -4.88 3.49 -15.87
CA TYR A 1037 -4.10 3.54 -14.63
C TYR A 1037 -3.01 2.47 -14.59
N ILE A 1038 -1.77 2.88 -14.28
CA ILE A 1038 -0.61 2.02 -14.09
C ILE A 1038 -0.25 1.99 -12.60
N GLU A 1039 -0.29 0.79 -12.03
CA GLU A 1039 0.02 0.57 -10.61
C GLU A 1039 1.54 0.44 -10.40
N LEU A 1040 2.16 1.53 -9.93
CA LEU A 1040 3.61 1.60 -9.70
C LEU A 1040 4.07 0.68 -8.57
N SER A 1041 3.22 0.37 -7.57
CA SER A 1041 3.62 -0.49 -6.44
C SER A 1041 3.86 -1.95 -6.82
N ALA A 1042 3.31 -2.40 -7.94
CA ALA A 1042 3.53 -3.75 -8.47
C ALA A 1042 4.75 -3.82 -9.41
N ASP A 1043 5.34 -2.68 -9.76
CA ASP A 1043 6.46 -2.58 -10.69
C ASP A 1043 7.78 -2.40 -9.95
N ASN A 1044 8.64 -3.41 -10.00
CA ASN A 1044 9.97 -3.35 -9.39
C ASN A 1044 10.83 -2.22 -9.98
N THR A 1045 10.57 -1.78 -11.21
CA THR A 1045 11.31 -0.66 -11.83
C THR A 1045 11.04 0.66 -11.13
N PHE A 1046 9.86 0.84 -10.50
CA PHE A 1046 9.57 2.02 -9.68
C PHE A 1046 10.51 2.11 -8.48
N TYR A 1047 10.75 1.01 -7.77
CA TYR A 1047 11.66 1.03 -6.62
C TYR A 1047 13.10 1.32 -7.04
N GLU A 1048 13.56 0.76 -8.17
CA GLU A 1048 14.90 1.04 -8.71
C GLU A 1048 15.06 2.52 -9.14
N ALA A 1049 14.05 3.06 -9.83
CA ALA A 1049 14.02 4.47 -10.22
C ALA A 1049 13.94 5.40 -9.00
N PHE A 1050 13.13 5.04 -8.00
CA PHE A 1050 12.98 5.78 -6.75
C PHE A 1050 14.30 5.89 -5.99
N ILE A 1051 15.00 4.76 -5.76
CA ILE A 1051 16.29 4.76 -5.09
C ILE A 1051 17.34 5.57 -5.87
N SER A 1052 17.34 5.46 -7.19
CA SER A 1052 18.23 6.26 -8.06
C SER A 1052 17.93 7.76 -7.96
N ALA A 1053 16.68 8.11 -7.74
CA ALA A 1053 16.21 9.48 -7.59
C ALA A 1053 16.33 10.06 -6.18
N LEU A 1054 16.87 9.33 -5.19
CA LEU A 1054 17.12 9.86 -3.84
C LEU A 1054 18.38 10.75 -3.73
N PHE A 1055 19.06 11.03 -4.84
CA PHE A 1055 20.28 11.86 -4.90
C PHE A 1055 20.00 13.19 -5.60
N LEU A 1056 20.79 14.24 -5.36
CA LEU A 1056 20.66 15.55 -6.00
C LEU A 1056 21.60 15.69 -7.22
N PRO A 1057 21.09 16.06 -8.41
CA PRO A 1057 19.68 15.92 -8.83
C PRO A 1057 19.26 14.44 -9.03
N HIS A 1058 20.23 13.55 -9.30
CA HIS A 1058 20.02 12.12 -9.51
C HIS A 1058 21.38 11.36 -9.44
N THR A 1059 21.37 10.02 -9.30
CA THR A 1059 22.59 9.20 -9.40
C THR A 1059 23.25 9.32 -10.78
N ASP A 1060 22.44 9.29 -11.83
CA ASP A 1060 22.83 9.54 -13.21
C ASP A 1060 22.70 11.03 -13.57
N LEU A 1061 23.85 11.72 -13.68
CA LEU A 1061 23.93 13.13 -14.07
C LEU A 1061 23.63 13.38 -15.56
N SER A 1062 23.68 12.35 -16.41
CA SER A 1062 23.39 12.54 -17.84
C SER A 1062 21.94 12.93 -18.11
N LEU A 1063 21.04 12.66 -17.15
CA LEU A 1063 19.64 13.09 -17.18
C LEU A 1063 19.46 14.59 -16.87
N PHE A 1064 20.50 15.26 -16.36
CA PHE A 1064 20.48 16.66 -15.92
C PHE A 1064 21.66 17.46 -16.48
N PRO A 1065 21.80 17.55 -17.82
CA PRO A 1065 22.92 18.26 -18.45
C PRO A 1065 23.05 19.73 -18.04
N SER A 1066 21.95 20.44 -17.78
CA SER A 1066 21.98 21.85 -17.35
C SER A 1066 22.59 22.00 -15.97
N VAL A 1067 22.27 21.08 -15.05
CA VAL A 1067 22.81 21.05 -13.69
C VAL A 1067 24.27 20.64 -13.70
N ALA A 1068 24.65 19.63 -14.49
CA ALA A 1068 26.04 19.21 -14.63
C ALA A 1068 26.93 20.36 -15.13
N ALA A 1069 26.46 21.14 -16.11
CA ALA A 1069 27.16 22.32 -16.61
C ALA A 1069 27.27 23.42 -15.54
N ALA A 1070 26.22 23.65 -14.75
CA ALA A 1070 26.24 24.63 -13.65
C ALA A 1070 27.25 24.24 -12.56
N MET A 1071 27.28 22.97 -12.15
CA MET A 1071 28.23 22.46 -11.17
C MET A 1071 29.69 22.58 -11.64
N GLN A 1072 29.96 22.30 -12.92
CA GLN A 1072 31.30 22.44 -13.48
C GLN A 1072 31.77 23.90 -13.46
N LYS A 1073 30.88 24.84 -13.77
CA LYS A 1073 31.19 26.28 -13.76
C LYS A 1073 31.52 26.80 -12.36
N GLU A 1074 30.87 26.27 -11.32
CA GLU A 1074 31.23 26.63 -9.94
C GLU A 1074 32.56 26.03 -9.50
N LEU A 1075 32.88 24.80 -9.90
CA LEU A 1075 34.19 24.18 -9.70
C LEU A 1075 35.33 24.92 -10.42
N GLU A 1076 35.04 25.61 -11.52
CA GLU A 1076 36.02 26.43 -12.25
C GLU A 1076 36.19 27.84 -11.64
N ASN A 1077 35.23 28.31 -10.84
CA ASN A 1077 35.25 29.63 -10.18
C ASN A 1077 35.65 29.58 -8.69
N SER A 1078 35.70 28.39 -8.08
CA SER A 1078 36.22 28.12 -6.73
C SER A 1078 37.67 27.67 -6.78
#